data_AF-A0A7X1HLR9-F1
#
_entry.id   AF-A0A7X1HLR9-F1
#
_cell.length_a   1.000
_cell.length_b   1.000
_cell.length_c   1.000
_cell.angle_alpha   90.00
_cell.angle_beta   90.00
_cell.angle_gamma   90.00
#
_symmetry.space_group_name_H-M   'P 1'
#
loop_
_entity.id
_entity.type
_entity.pdbx_description
1 polymer ?
#
loop_
_entity_poly.entity_id
_entity_poly.type
_entity_poly.pdbx_seq_one_letter_code
_entity_poly.pdbx_strand_id
1 'polypeptide(L)'
;MIKVLFLLLIMNISIFSKTLNTAVILENNDEMSNTYLNILKDELTKNFAGTNFQPNILKVLYVDNQNLENQLNSINLDNKIDSLFILTDTSIDKIKNLSKNKFYSAPLGFGKNLEKLSNNLNYVYSDLDLKNYLQIFNNVNGVNEIDIFISNISEANITNLSKNININNLKINIYKTDEKKIKESKNPIFLISFNENFNKYAYVGIDMKKEFSKRIRAASLNYMLYKTNNRLGKVVEVNEPRENIFFNGDVANKLGLYPNLIFLQNISNLKISEKDRIKLTLKNAVERALNSNFSLLKSKQDLETSSYNVKISNSSRLPQLNANVQYNAIDKRTSNFKMGAPTNSVNSYLELSQVIFNDQLNASVQIEKLALDSSRKQYEQTKLNILYYTASTYVNILQLNAQLDIQKSNYALLKESLEVAKLNYKVGAGGLQDVYRLESDVASSLANIANIGSEIKNQEIYLNTLLNLPPDNSYNYESLKDVSTYFVLSDSFNKNFSYGSDRSKKIETFLVQGAISNSNSLASLNNNIKAKERELSANKRERFLPKVSAAGKYYKDNMITPWGENSNKKFPDEYWEAGIVATLPLISGGEIYYNSKKIESEIQSLEYSWADSKNNLVQQVLQTYTELLSNYVQNYSTSTSATVAKKNLDIVRNLYSEGTITVTDLLSAQNNALSQELNNVIQNFNLINSALKLENLYGKSSITMTSDEKLQILNNLNEVLEK
;
A
#
# COMPACT_ATOMS: atom_id res chain seq x y z
N MET A 1 42.59 43.86 -0.85
CA MET A 1 42.07 45.25 -0.72
C MET A 1 40.67 45.44 -1.34
N ILE A 2 39.90 44.37 -1.62
CA ILE A 2 38.57 44.45 -2.27
C ILE A 2 37.41 44.10 -1.31
N LYS A 3 37.69 43.49 -0.16
CA LYS A 3 36.67 43.20 0.88
C LYS A 3 36.33 44.39 1.80
N VAL A 4 37.14 45.45 1.79
CA VAL A 4 36.86 46.69 2.56
C VAL A 4 36.11 47.72 1.70
N LEU A 5 36.22 47.64 0.38
CA LEU A 5 35.49 48.54 -0.54
C LEU A 5 34.00 48.19 -0.66
N PHE A 6 33.62 46.93 -0.44
CA PHE A 6 32.21 46.52 -0.47
C PHE A 6 31.44 46.89 0.80
N LEU A 7 32.13 47.04 1.95
CA LEU A 7 31.52 47.59 3.17
C LEU A 7 31.39 49.11 3.13
N LEU A 8 32.26 49.81 2.39
CA LEU A 8 32.22 51.27 2.25
C LEU A 8 31.24 51.76 1.17
N LEU A 9 30.79 50.90 0.25
CA LEU A 9 29.71 51.24 -0.68
C LEU A 9 28.31 51.11 -0.07
N ILE A 10 28.18 50.45 1.08
CA ILE A 10 26.90 50.31 1.83
C ILE A 10 26.68 51.47 2.82
N MET A 11 27.69 52.33 3.04
CA MET A 11 27.66 53.41 4.04
C MET A 11 27.52 54.84 3.48
N ASN A 12 27.30 55.02 2.17
CA ASN A 12 27.20 56.37 1.57
C ASN A 12 26.09 56.53 0.52
N ILE A 13 24.95 55.89 0.75
CA ILE A 13 23.64 56.36 0.23
C ILE A 13 22.61 56.25 1.36
N SER A 14 22.88 56.91 2.50
CA SER A 14 21.80 57.36 3.37
C SER A 14 21.31 58.71 2.85
N ILE A 15 20.79 58.71 1.62
CA ILE A 15 19.91 59.78 1.16
C ILE A 15 18.73 59.74 2.13
N PHE A 16 18.47 60.85 2.84
CA PHE A 16 17.36 61.04 3.78
C PHE A 16 16.10 60.27 3.34
N SER A 17 15.88 59.08 3.89
CA SER A 17 14.71 58.28 3.55
C SER A 17 13.50 58.96 4.18
N LYS A 18 12.57 59.42 3.36
CA LYS A 18 11.39 60.13 3.87
C LYS A 18 10.47 59.12 4.55
N THR A 19 10.22 59.31 5.85
CA THR A 19 9.26 58.48 6.59
C THR A 19 7.86 58.71 6.04
N LEU A 20 7.16 57.61 5.74
CA LEU A 20 5.76 57.62 5.31
C LEU A 20 4.91 57.08 6.43
N ASN A 21 4.10 57.93 7.06
CA ASN A 21 3.27 57.52 8.18
C ASN A 21 1.96 56.89 7.69
N THR A 22 1.75 55.63 8.07
CA THR A 22 0.59 54.83 7.67
C THR A 22 -0.34 54.65 8.86
N ALA A 23 -1.62 54.91 8.66
CA ALA A 23 -2.69 54.48 9.56
C ALA A 23 -3.28 53.15 9.07
N VAL A 24 -3.72 52.31 10.00
CA VAL A 24 -4.41 51.05 9.71
C VAL A 24 -5.72 51.03 10.47
N ILE A 25 -6.79 50.66 9.78
CA ILE A 25 -8.10 50.39 10.35
C ILE A 25 -8.33 48.88 10.31
N LEU A 26 -8.67 48.29 11.45
CA LEU A 26 -8.99 46.88 11.65
C LEU A 26 -10.41 46.76 12.20
N GLU A 27 -10.99 45.56 12.13
CA GLU A 27 -12.34 45.31 12.65
C GLU A 27 -12.27 45.35 14.18
N ASN A 28 -11.52 44.42 14.78
CA ASN A 28 -11.45 44.23 16.24
C ASN A 28 -10.00 44.00 16.71
N ASN A 29 -9.75 44.00 18.02
CA ASN A 29 -8.45 43.59 18.56
C ASN A 29 -8.39 42.07 18.79
N ASP A 30 -8.43 41.28 17.70
CA ASP A 30 -8.37 39.83 17.74
C ASP A 30 -7.10 39.26 17.07
N GLU A 31 -6.90 37.94 17.17
CA GLU A 31 -5.74 37.24 16.61
C GLU A 31 -5.64 37.42 15.08
N MET A 32 -6.80 37.50 14.42
CA MET A 32 -6.90 37.73 12.97
C MET A 32 -6.40 39.11 12.57
N SER A 33 -6.88 40.15 13.21
CA SER A 33 -6.50 41.53 12.95
C SER A 33 -5.00 41.76 13.22
N ASN A 34 -4.45 41.09 14.23
CA ASN A 34 -3.00 41.09 14.49
C ASN A 34 -2.20 40.39 13.38
N THR A 35 -2.70 39.27 12.86
CA THR A 35 -2.09 38.57 11.72
C THR A 35 -2.06 39.48 10.49
N TYR A 36 -3.16 40.18 10.22
CA TYR A 36 -3.27 41.11 9.09
C TYR A 36 -2.27 42.26 9.20
N LEU A 37 -2.16 42.84 10.39
CA LEU A 37 -1.21 43.90 10.68
C LEU A 37 0.24 43.45 10.48
N ASN A 38 0.59 42.23 10.91
CA ASN A 38 1.94 41.68 10.76
C ASN A 38 2.30 41.41 9.29
N ILE A 39 1.37 40.85 8.51
CA ILE A 39 1.57 40.66 7.06
C ILE A 39 1.77 42.02 6.38
N LEU A 40 0.96 43.03 6.71
CA LEU A 40 1.11 44.38 6.16
C LEU A 40 2.47 44.99 6.50
N LYS A 41 2.95 44.86 7.74
CA LYS A 41 4.28 45.35 8.16
C LYS A 41 5.40 44.70 7.34
N ASP A 42 5.35 43.39 7.19
CA ASP A 42 6.36 42.62 6.44
C ASP A 42 6.35 42.99 4.96
N GLU A 43 5.16 43.05 4.33
CA GLU A 43 5.01 43.43 2.92
C GLU A 43 5.41 44.89 2.66
N LEU A 44 5.05 45.84 3.55
CA LEU A 44 5.51 47.23 3.44
C LEU A 44 7.04 47.32 3.51
N THR A 45 7.66 46.56 4.42
CA THR A 45 9.13 46.54 4.56
C THR A 45 9.80 45.96 3.32
N LYS A 46 9.30 44.83 2.82
CA LYS A 46 9.85 44.13 1.65
C LYS A 46 9.69 44.94 0.36
N ASN A 47 8.50 45.47 0.10
CA ASN A 47 8.22 46.15 -1.16
C ASN A 47 8.90 47.52 -1.23
N PHE A 48 9.09 48.23 -0.11
CA PHE A 48 9.81 49.51 -0.09
C PHE A 48 11.34 49.35 0.03
N ALA A 49 11.86 48.12 0.17
CA ALA A 49 13.30 47.87 0.25
C ALA A 49 14.00 48.36 -1.03
N GLY A 50 14.99 49.25 -0.87
CA GLY A 50 15.71 49.86 -1.99
C GLY A 50 15.06 51.14 -2.55
N THR A 51 13.97 51.63 -1.95
CA THR A 51 13.38 52.95 -2.28
C THR A 51 13.85 54.04 -1.30
N ASN A 52 13.66 55.32 -1.66
CA ASN A 52 13.97 56.47 -0.78
C ASN A 52 12.88 56.74 0.27
N PHE A 53 11.96 55.80 0.50
CA PHE A 53 10.84 55.95 1.42
C PHE A 53 10.85 54.83 2.46
N GLN A 54 10.52 55.18 3.72
CA GLN A 54 10.40 54.22 4.81
C GLN A 54 8.98 54.24 5.40
N PRO A 55 8.13 53.26 5.09
CA PRO A 55 6.79 53.19 5.68
C PRO A 55 6.86 52.87 7.18
N ASN A 56 6.05 53.58 7.97
CA ASN A 56 5.93 53.38 9.41
C ASN A 56 4.45 53.39 9.83
N ILE A 57 3.98 52.35 10.53
CA ILE A 57 2.60 52.31 11.02
C ILE A 57 2.51 53.18 12.28
N LEU A 58 1.96 54.39 12.12
CA LEU A 58 1.84 55.39 13.19
C LEU A 58 0.61 55.17 14.07
N LYS A 59 -0.49 54.69 13.48
CA LYS A 59 -1.79 54.59 14.16
C LYS A 59 -2.55 53.34 13.73
N VAL A 60 -3.09 52.61 14.71
CA VAL A 60 -4.02 51.49 14.49
C VAL A 60 -5.36 51.85 15.13
N LEU A 61 -6.43 51.69 14.38
CA LEU A 61 -7.80 52.01 14.77
C LEU A 61 -8.69 50.76 14.60
N TYR A 62 -9.73 50.64 15.42
CA TYR A 62 -10.68 49.51 15.40
C TYR A 62 -12.11 49.99 15.16
N VAL A 63 -12.91 49.27 14.38
CA VAL A 63 -14.26 49.72 13.97
C VAL A 63 -15.25 48.57 13.81
N ASP A 64 -16.44 48.77 14.38
CA ASP A 64 -17.68 48.16 13.86
C ASP A 64 -18.16 48.94 12.63
N ASN A 65 -18.79 48.27 11.66
CA ASN A 65 -19.17 48.79 10.33
C ASN A 65 -20.05 50.08 10.29
N GLN A 66 -20.41 50.62 11.45
CA GLN A 66 -21.16 51.87 11.64
C GLN A 66 -20.27 53.09 11.98
N ASN A 67 -18.98 52.92 12.31
CA ASN A 67 -18.10 54.00 12.79
C ASN A 67 -16.92 54.33 11.84
N LEU A 68 -16.90 53.77 10.62
CA LEU A 68 -15.82 53.97 9.64
C LEU A 68 -15.72 55.42 9.16
N GLU A 69 -16.85 56.10 8.96
CA GLU A 69 -16.89 57.47 8.44
C GLU A 69 -16.25 58.48 9.40
N ASN A 70 -16.47 58.32 10.70
CA ASN A 70 -15.83 59.14 11.73
C ASN A 70 -14.31 58.95 11.76
N GLN A 71 -13.85 57.70 11.63
CA GLN A 71 -12.42 57.41 11.58
C GLN A 71 -11.76 57.93 10.30
N LEU A 72 -12.42 57.76 9.14
CA LEU A 72 -11.99 58.35 7.87
C LEU A 72 -11.85 59.87 7.99
N ASN A 73 -12.85 60.55 8.56
CA ASN A 73 -12.81 62.00 8.78
C ASN A 73 -11.66 62.41 9.72
N SER A 74 -11.43 61.65 10.81
CA SER A 74 -10.32 61.90 11.73
C SER A 74 -8.95 61.74 11.05
N ILE A 75 -8.79 60.74 10.18
CA ILE A 75 -7.55 60.50 9.44
C ILE A 75 -7.37 61.54 8.35
N ASN A 76 -8.45 61.99 7.70
CA ASN A 76 -8.39 63.03 6.67
C ASN A 76 -7.85 64.35 7.22
N LEU A 77 -8.23 64.74 8.44
CA LEU A 77 -7.78 65.95 9.13
C LEU A 77 -6.34 65.86 9.68
N ASP A 78 -5.79 64.65 9.87
CA ASP A 78 -4.45 64.47 10.44
C ASP A 78 -3.34 64.61 9.37
N ASN A 79 -2.70 65.78 9.31
CA ASN A 79 -1.65 66.07 8.33
C ASN A 79 -0.38 65.21 8.50
N LYS A 80 -0.23 64.46 9.59
CA LYS A 80 0.92 63.57 9.80
C LYS A 80 0.78 62.24 9.08
N ILE A 81 -0.42 61.85 8.62
CA ILE A 81 -0.69 60.57 7.97
C ILE A 81 -0.58 60.68 6.45
N ASP A 82 0.27 59.85 5.83
CA ASP A 82 0.48 59.75 4.39
C ASP A 82 -0.42 58.72 3.70
N SER A 83 -0.82 57.68 4.45
CA SER A 83 -1.67 56.62 3.91
C SER A 83 -2.57 55.96 4.96
N LEU A 84 -3.65 55.33 4.47
CA LEU A 84 -4.61 54.59 5.28
C LEU A 84 -4.87 53.22 4.65
N PHE A 85 -4.61 52.14 5.39
CA PHE A 85 -5.00 50.78 5.02
C PHE A 85 -6.24 50.39 5.82
N ILE A 86 -7.34 50.15 5.11
CA ILE A 86 -8.62 49.72 5.65
C ILE A 86 -8.66 48.20 5.50
N LEU A 87 -8.23 47.50 6.54
CA LEU A 87 -8.17 46.05 6.60
C LEU A 87 -9.45 45.50 7.25
N THR A 88 -10.59 45.86 6.67
CA THR A 88 -11.94 45.42 7.07
C THR A 88 -12.75 44.99 5.84
N ASP A 89 -13.90 44.34 6.06
CA ASP A 89 -14.82 43.90 4.99
C ASP A 89 -15.72 45.03 4.43
N THR A 90 -15.45 46.27 4.81
CA THR A 90 -16.39 47.36 4.65
C THR A 90 -16.61 47.69 3.18
N SER A 91 -17.89 47.82 2.77
CA SER A 91 -18.25 48.17 1.40
C SER A 91 -17.58 49.47 0.96
N ILE A 92 -17.07 49.48 -0.27
CA ILE A 92 -16.50 50.65 -0.93
C ILE A 92 -17.44 51.86 -0.93
N ASP A 93 -18.76 51.65 -0.94
CA ASP A 93 -19.75 52.73 -0.92
C ASP A 93 -19.70 53.58 0.36
N LYS A 94 -19.10 53.05 1.42
CA LYS A 94 -18.86 53.75 2.70
C LYS A 94 -17.51 54.47 2.74
N ILE A 95 -16.63 54.25 1.76
CA ILE A 95 -15.31 54.89 1.66
C ILE A 95 -15.44 56.13 0.76
N LYS A 96 -15.93 57.22 1.34
CA LYS A 96 -16.18 58.51 0.65
C LYS A 96 -15.37 59.65 1.28
N ASN A 97 -15.39 60.82 0.65
CA ASN A 97 -14.77 62.06 1.15
C ASN A 97 -13.24 61.97 1.35
N LEU A 98 -12.53 61.29 0.45
CA LEU A 98 -11.08 61.06 0.57
C LEU A 98 -10.24 62.31 0.26
N SER A 99 -9.19 62.55 1.04
CA SER A 99 -8.26 63.67 0.81
C SER A 99 -7.33 63.37 -0.36
N LYS A 100 -7.20 64.29 -1.33
CA LYS A 100 -6.40 64.08 -2.56
C LYS A 100 -4.92 63.80 -2.32
N ASN A 101 -4.37 64.17 -1.16
CA ASN A 101 -2.94 64.09 -0.85
C ASN A 101 -2.53 62.80 -0.11
N LYS A 102 -3.47 61.91 0.19
CA LYS A 102 -3.24 60.68 0.95
C LYS A 102 -3.55 59.45 0.10
N PHE A 103 -2.81 58.37 0.33
CA PHE A 103 -3.10 57.07 -0.28
C PHE A 103 -4.09 56.30 0.59
N TYR A 104 -5.12 55.73 -0.02
CA TYR A 104 -6.07 54.87 0.67
C TYR A 104 -6.02 53.50 0.05
N SER A 105 -6.01 52.44 0.87
CA SER A 105 -6.16 51.08 0.37
C SER A 105 -7.18 50.31 1.17
N ALA A 106 -8.11 49.67 0.47
CA ALA A 106 -9.04 48.71 1.03
C ALA A 106 -8.85 47.37 0.30
N PRO A 107 -7.86 46.55 0.70
CA PRO A 107 -7.50 45.34 -0.04
C PRO A 107 -8.40 44.12 0.23
N LEU A 108 -9.31 44.23 1.19
CA LEU A 108 -10.08 43.08 1.71
C LEU A 108 -11.57 43.15 1.39
N GLY A 109 -12.02 44.20 0.70
CA GLY A 109 -13.42 44.34 0.32
C GLY A 109 -13.82 43.31 -0.75
N PHE A 110 -15.02 42.76 -0.61
CA PHE A 110 -15.68 41.98 -1.65
C PHE A 110 -16.72 42.88 -2.35
N GLY A 111 -16.74 42.89 -3.69
CA GLY A 111 -17.70 43.72 -4.45
C GLY A 111 -17.35 43.86 -5.94
N LYS A 112 -18.28 44.47 -6.71
CA LYS A 112 -18.15 44.65 -8.16
C LYS A 112 -17.06 45.65 -8.52
N ASN A 113 -16.42 45.44 -9.67
CA ASN A 113 -15.53 46.42 -10.28
C ASN A 113 -16.28 47.74 -10.54
N LEU A 114 -15.72 48.87 -10.09
CA LEU A 114 -16.30 50.19 -10.28
C LEU A 114 -15.48 50.94 -11.35
N GLU A 115 -16.15 51.40 -12.41
CA GLU A 115 -15.49 52.07 -13.54
C GLU A 115 -14.83 53.42 -13.18
N LYS A 116 -15.13 54.01 -12.02
CA LYS A 116 -14.54 55.26 -11.54
C LYS A 116 -14.22 55.23 -10.05
N LEU A 117 -12.97 54.94 -9.72
CA LEU A 117 -12.39 55.14 -8.38
C LEU A 117 -11.60 56.47 -8.33
N SER A 118 -11.46 57.05 -7.14
CA SER A 118 -10.58 58.20 -6.95
C SER A 118 -9.13 57.81 -7.24
N ASN A 119 -8.35 58.71 -7.87
CA ASN A 119 -6.96 58.49 -8.29
C ASN A 119 -5.96 58.20 -7.15
N ASN A 120 -6.42 58.13 -5.90
CA ASN A 120 -5.63 57.88 -4.70
C ASN A 120 -6.23 56.76 -3.82
N LEU A 121 -7.20 55.99 -4.34
CA LEU A 121 -7.83 54.85 -3.68
C LEU A 121 -7.47 53.55 -4.42
N ASN A 122 -6.74 52.67 -3.74
CA ASN A 122 -6.50 51.31 -4.15
C ASN A 122 -7.59 50.39 -3.56
N TYR A 123 -8.50 49.92 -4.40
CA TYR A 123 -9.47 48.91 -4.01
C TYR A 123 -9.16 47.61 -4.74
N VAL A 124 -9.01 46.54 -3.98
CA VAL A 124 -8.84 45.21 -4.56
C VAL A 124 -10.21 44.55 -4.54
N TYR A 125 -10.81 44.42 -5.72
CA TYR A 125 -12.12 43.78 -5.86
C TYR A 125 -11.95 42.29 -6.15
N SER A 126 -12.85 41.49 -5.59
CA SER A 126 -13.11 40.13 -6.07
C SER A 126 -14.54 39.77 -5.73
N ASP A 127 -15.25 39.19 -6.69
CA ASP A 127 -16.53 38.57 -6.40
C ASP A 127 -16.29 37.23 -5.69
N LEU A 128 -16.78 37.10 -4.46
CA LEU A 128 -16.82 35.81 -3.76
C LEU A 128 -18.02 35.02 -4.30
N ASP A 129 -17.89 34.43 -5.49
CA ASP A 129 -18.95 33.60 -6.06
C ASP A 129 -18.94 32.21 -5.40
N LEU A 130 -19.82 32.04 -4.40
CA LEU A 130 -19.97 30.78 -3.69
C LEU A 130 -20.70 29.69 -4.49
N LYS A 131 -21.31 30.03 -5.63
CA LYS A 131 -22.18 29.09 -6.34
C LYS A 131 -21.43 27.86 -6.81
N ASN A 132 -20.26 28.04 -7.41
CA ASN A 132 -19.43 26.91 -7.89
C ASN A 132 -18.87 26.07 -6.73
N TYR A 133 -18.44 26.71 -5.64
CA TYR A 133 -17.89 26.03 -4.47
C TYR A 133 -18.90 25.19 -3.70
N LEU A 134 -20.18 25.56 -3.79
CA LEU A 134 -21.24 24.88 -3.06
C LEU A 134 -21.98 23.86 -3.92
N GLN A 135 -21.92 23.98 -5.25
CA GLN A 135 -22.47 22.98 -6.18
C GLN A 135 -21.87 21.58 -5.97
N ILE A 136 -20.63 21.50 -5.49
CA ILE A 136 -19.99 20.23 -5.18
C ILE A 136 -20.82 19.41 -4.17
N PHE A 137 -21.54 20.03 -3.23
CA PHE A 137 -22.34 19.31 -2.24
C PHE A 137 -23.50 18.52 -2.83
N ASN A 138 -23.98 18.87 -4.03
CA ASN A 138 -24.97 18.06 -4.75
C ASN A 138 -24.44 16.65 -5.09
N ASN A 139 -23.13 16.47 -5.07
CA ASN A 139 -22.44 15.20 -5.30
C ASN A 139 -22.19 14.39 -4.00
N VAL A 140 -22.65 14.88 -2.85
CA VAL A 140 -22.54 14.17 -1.56
C VAL A 140 -23.92 13.62 -1.19
N ASN A 141 -24.05 12.30 -1.24
CA ASN A 141 -25.31 11.64 -0.88
C ASN A 141 -25.68 11.93 0.58
N GLY A 142 -26.93 12.33 0.81
CA GLY A 142 -27.47 12.60 2.14
C GLY A 142 -27.29 14.04 2.64
N VAL A 143 -26.69 14.93 1.84
CA VAL A 143 -26.55 16.35 2.19
C VAL A 143 -27.69 17.17 1.59
N ASN A 144 -28.61 17.60 2.45
CA ASN A 144 -29.73 18.47 2.07
C ASN A 144 -29.65 19.86 2.72
N GLU A 145 -28.77 20.02 3.70
CA GLU A 145 -28.54 21.26 4.45
C GLU A 145 -27.06 21.39 4.79
N ILE A 146 -26.49 22.59 4.58
CA ILE A 146 -25.09 22.92 4.91
C ILE A 146 -25.02 24.20 5.72
N ASP A 147 -24.05 24.27 6.62
CA ASP A 147 -23.73 25.48 7.38
C ASP A 147 -22.45 26.11 6.84
N ILE A 148 -22.54 27.33 6.35
CA ILE A 148 -21.42 28.11 5.85
C ILE A 148 -20.95 29.06 6.93
N PHE A 149 -19.69 28.95 7.33
CA PHE A 149 -19.07 29.90 8.24
C PHE A 149 -18.03 30.71 7.50
N ILE A 150 -18.20 32.03 7.46
CA ILE A 150 -17.27 32.96 6.81
C ILE A 150 -16.61 33.80 7.89
N SER A 151 -15.29 33.84 7.89
CA SER A 151 -14.53 34.69 8.80
C SER A 151 -14.58 36.14 8.30
N ASN A 152 -14.48 37.12 9.21
CA ASN A 152 -14.36 38.54 8.86
C ASN A 152 -15.42 39.07 7.86
N ILE A 153 -16.69 38.65 8.05
CA ILE A 153 -17.83 39.15 7.28
C ILE A 153 -18.85 39.83 8.19
N SER A 154 -19.47 40.89 7.70
CA SER A 154 -20.53 41.63 8.39
C SER A 154 -21.92 41.07 8.13
N GLU A 155 -22.85 41.32 9.07
CA GLU A 155 -24.24 40.84 8.99
C GLU A 155 -24.98 41.34 7.74
N ALA A 156 -24.69 42.57 7.32
CA ALA A 156 -25.23 43.14 6.08
C ALA A 156 -24.77 42.37 4.84
N ASN A 157 -23.48 41.99 4.79
CA ASN A 157 -22.91 41.21 3.69
C ASN A 157 -23.41 39.76 3.70
N ILE A 158 -23.58 39.14 4.88
CA ILE A 158 -24.23 37.83 5.02
C ILE A 158 -25.64 37.86 4.43
N THR A 159 -26.43 38.89 4.78
CA THR A 159 -27.82 39.03 4.30
C THR A 159 -27.90 39.21 2.78
N ASN A 160 -26.92 39.90 2.19
CA ASN A 160 -26.83 40.06 0.74
C ASN A 160 -26.37 38.77 0.03
N LEU A 161 -25.39 38.06 0.58
CA LEU A 161 -24.95 36.75 0.06
C LEU A 161 -26.09 35.72 0.12
N SER A 162 -26.83 35.65 1.23
CA SER A 162 -27.93 34.71 1.40
C SER A 162 -29.07 34.93 0.41
N LYS A 163 -29.25 36.16 -0.11
CA LYS A 163 -30.25 36.46 -1.14
C LYS A 163 -29.83 36.02 -2.54
N ASN A 164 -28.52 35.99 -2.81
CA ASN A 164 -27.96 35.75 -4.14
C ASN A 164 -27.52 34.30 -4.37
N ILE A 165 -27.42 33.50 -3.32
CA ILE A 165 -27.00 32.10 -3.40
C ILE A 165 -28.23 31.20 -3.44
N ASN A 166 -28.46 30.57 -4.59
CA ASN A 166 -29.46 29.53 -4.75
C ASN A 166 -28.83 28.32 -5.44
N ILE A 167 -28.86 27.18 -4.76
CA ILE A 167 -28.40 25.88 -5.28
C ILE A 167 -29.55 24.90 -5.18
N ASN A 168 -29.86 24.26 -6.30
CA ASN A 168 -30.95 23.30 -6.38
C ASN A 168 -30.77 22.20 -5.34
N ASN A 169 -31.82 21.94 -4.57
CA ASN A 169 -31.91 20.86 -3.58
C ASN A 169 -30.95 20.97 -2.37
N LEU A 170 -30.39 22.16 -2.10
CA LEU A 170 -29.48 22.38 -0.98
C LEU A 170 -29.92 23.59 -0.16
N LYS A 171 -30.29 23.38 1.11
CA LYS A 171 -30.55 24.46 2.06
C LYS A 171 -29.23 25.00 2.61
N ILE A 172 -29.05 26.32 2.57
CA ILE A 172 -27.78 26.97 2.90
C ILE A 172 -28.01 27.95 4.05
N ASN A 173 -27.34 27.71 5.17
CA ASN A 173 -27.31 28.65 6.29
C ASN A 173 -25.95 29.36 6.33
N ILE A 174 -25.93 30.70 6.34
CA ILE A 174 -24.67 31.46 6.35
C ILE A 174 -24.51 32.19 7.69
N TYR A 175 -23.38 31.99 8.33
CA TYR A 175 -23.06 32.56 9.63
C TYR A 175 -21.70 33.27 9.62
N LYS A 176 -21.57 34.32 10.44
CA LYS A 176 -20.24 34.81 10.85
C LYS A 176 -19.57 33.71 11.66
N THR A 177 -18.27 33.47 11.42
CA THR A 177 -17.47 32.49 12.16
C THR A 177 -17.58 32.77 13.66
N ASP A 178 -18.10 31.80 14.40
CA ASP A 178 -18.24 31.83 15.86
C ASP A 178 -17.90 30.44 16.40
N GLU A 179 -16.94 30.37 17.35
CA GLU A 179 -16.40 29.10 17.82
C GLU A 179 -17.46 28.21 18.47
N LYS A 180 -18.43 28.81 19.17
CA LYS A 180 -19.50 28.07 19.85
C LYS A 180 -20.45 27.46 18.82
N LYS A 181 -20.89 28.26 17.83
CA LYS A 181 -21.78 27.79 16.76
C LYS A 181 -21.15 26.73 15.87
N ILE A 182 -19.85 26.84 15.56
CA ILE A 182 -19.13 25.84 14.75
C ILE A 182 -19.10 24.48 15.47
N LYS A 183 -18.88 24.46 16.79
CA LYS A 183 -18.83 23.22 17.58
C LYS A 183 -20.21 22.57 17.76
N GLU A 184 -21.27 23.37 17.77
CA GLU A 184 -22.65 22.91 17.97
C GLU A 184 -23.37 22.51 16.67
N SER A 185 -22.80 22.83 15.50
CA SER A 185 -23.38 22.49 14.19
C SER A 185 -23.43 20.97 13.98
N LYS A 186 -24.59 20.48 13.52
CA LYS A 186 -24.84 19.09 13.16
C LYS A 186 -24.79 18.85 11.64
N ASN A 187 -24.70 19.92 10.87
CA ASN A 187 -24.68 19.88 9.41
C ASN A 187 -23.22 19.84 8.91
N PRO A 188 -22.97 19.33 7.70
CA PRO A 188 -21.67 19.51 7.06
C PRO A 188 -21.33 21.00 6.94
N ILE A 189 -20.20 21.37 7.53
CA ILE A 189 -19.72 22.76 7.57
C ILE A 189 -18.87 23.05 6.33
N PHE A 190 -19.22 24.12 5.60
CA PHE A 190 -18.34 24.76 4.61
C PHE A 190 -17.68 26.01 5.22
N LEU A 191 -16.39 25.91 5.52
CA LEU A 191 -15.67 26.96 6.22
C LEU A 191 -14.87 27.83 5.25
N ILE A 192 -15.18 29.11 5.18
CA ILE A 192 -14.33 30.11 4.50
C ILE A 192 -13.59 30.85 5.61
N SER A 193 -12.41 30.34 5.95
CA SER A 193 -11.64 30.91 7.05
C SER A 193 -10.28 31.40 6.61
N PHE A 194 -9.86 32.45 7.30
CA PHE A 194 -8.52 32.99 7.25
C PHE A 194 -7.64 32.38 8.38
N ASN A 195 -8.21 31.54 9.24
CA ASN A 195 -7.53 30.84 10.34
C ASN A 195 -7.71 29.32 10.21
N GLU A 196 -6.61 28.59 10.28
CA GLU A 196 -6.62 27.12 10.21
C GLU A 196 -7.19 26.46 11.48
N ASN A 197 -7.31 27.19 12.60
CA ASN A 197 -7.78 26.66 13.89
C ASN A 197 -9.18 26.01 13.81
N PHE A 198 -10.04 26.47 12.91
CA PHE A 198 -11.39 25.95 12.72
C PHE A 198 -11.48 24.83 11.68
N ASN A 199 -10.41 24.57 10.90
CA ASN A 199 -10.41 23.56 9.83
C ASN A 199 -10.70 22.15 10.36
N LYS A 200 -10.37 21.88 11.63
CA LYS A 200 -10.65 20.59 12.29
C LYS A 200 -12.13 20.28 12.50
N TYR A 201 -13.00 21.29 12.45
CA TYR A 201 -14.45 21.16 12.58
C TYR A 201 -15.17 21.20 11.23
N ALA A 202 -14.54 21.81 10.22
CA ALA A 202 -15.12 21.98 8.90
C ALA A 202 -15.11 20.67 8.11
N TYR A 203 -16.21 20.34 7.44
CA TYR A 203 -16.28 19.20 6.51
C TYR A 203 -15.47 19.52 5.25
N VAL A 204 -15.67 20.73 4.71
CA VAL A 204 -14.92 21.32 3.59
C VAL A 204 -14.64 22.77 3.93
N GLY A 205 -13.60 23.37 3.35
CA GLY A 205 -13.45 24.81 3.46
C GLY A 205 -12.49 25.42 2.46
N ILE A 206 -12.50 26.74 2.36
CA ILE A 206 -11.53 27.52 1.59
C ILE A 206 -10.56 28.16 2.59
N ASP A 207 -9.27 27.82 2.48
CA ASP A 207 -8.22 28.51 3.23
C ASP A 207 -7.79 29.78 2.50
N MET A 208 -8.18 30.93 3.07
CA MET A 208 -7.98 32.25 2.50
C MET A 208 -6.68 32.93 2.94
N LYS A 209 -5.83 32.29 3.75
CA LYS A 209 -4.61 32.92 4.30
C LYS A 209 -3.61 33.35 3.22
N LYS A 210 -3.40 32.50 2.22
CA LYS A 210 -2.52 32.81 1.07
C LYS A 210 -3.08 33.94 0.21
N GLU A 211 -4.40 33.93 0.00
CA GLU A 211 -5.09 34.96 -0.77
C GLU A 211 -5.01 36.33 -0.08
N PHE A 212 -5.15 36.35 1.23
CA PHE A 212 -5.01 37.56 2.03
C PHE A 212 -3.61 38.17 1.92
N SER A 213 -2.58 37.31 2.01
CA SER A 213 -1.19 37.73 1.86
C SER A 213 -0.93 38.32 0.46
N LYS A 214 -1.51 37.72 -0.58
CA LYS A 214 -1.46 38.22 -1.97
C LYS A 214 -2.08 39.62 -2.09
N ARG A 215 -3.24 39.86 -1.45
CA ARG A 215 -3.95 41.15 -1.48
C ARG A 215 -3.21 42.26 -0.76
N ILE A 216 -2.70 41.97 0.43
CA ILE A 216 -1.88 42.92 1.18
C ILE A 216 -0.58 43.25 0.44
N ARG A 217 0.07 42.24 -0.15
CA ARG A 217 1.24 42.46 -1.01
C ARG A 217 0.93 43.40 -2.16
N ALA A 218 -0.15 43.15 -2.91
CA ALA A 218 -0.57 44.00 -4.01
C ALA A 218 -0.87 45.44 -3.54
N ALA A 219 -1.53 45.60 -2.39
CA ALA A 219 -1.80 46.92 -1.82
C ALA A 219 -0.55 47.67 -1.39
N SER A 220 0.41 46.97 -0.77
CA SER A 220 1.72 47.52 -0.44
C SER A 220 2.49 47.96 -1.69
N LEU A 221 2.45 47.14 -2.75
CA LEU A 221 3.11 47.45 -4.01
C LEU A 221 2.44 48.63 -4.74
N ASN A 222 1.10 48.71 -4.73
CA ASN A 222 0.36 49.86 -5.24
C ASN A 222 0.67 51.14 -4.45
N TYR A 223 0.89 51.04 -3.13
CA TYR A 223 1.32 52.18 -2.32
C TYR A 223 2.71 52.68 -2.70
N MET A 224 3.65 51.76 -2.87
CA MET A 224 5.00 52.07 -3.32
C MET A 224 4.95 52.79 -4.69
N LEU A 225 4.23 52.22 -5.66
CA LEU A 225 4.06 52.80 -7.00
C LEU A 225 3.41 54.19 -6.95
N TYR A 226 2.42 54.40 -6.08
CA TYR A 226 1.79 55.71 -5.88
C TYR A 226 2.78 56.77 -5.42
N LYS A 227 3.68 56.44 -4.49
CA LYS A 227 4.68 57.38 -3.94
C LYS A 227 5.89 57.58 -4.85
N THR A 228 6.25 56.62 -5.70
CA THR A 228 7.42 56.71 -6.59
C THR A 228 7.10 57.27 -7.97
N ASN A 229 5.93 57.00 -8.54
CA ASN A 229 5.62 57.31 -9.95
C ASN A 229 4.40 58.22 -10.19
N ASN A 230 3.75 58.74 -9.13
CA ASN A 230 2.65 59.73 -9.20
C ASN A 230 1.43 59.40 -10.09
N ARG A 231 1.26 58.15 -10.55
CA ARG A 231 0.09 57.73 -11.35
C ARG A 231 -0.35 56.31 -10.98
N LEU A 232 -1.56 56.18 -10.43
CA LEU A 232 -2.25 54.92 -10.09
C LEU A 232 -2.86 54.19 -11.32
N GLY A 233 -2.59 54.66 -12.55
CA GLY A 233 -3.25 54.19 -13.77
C GLY A 233 -2.97 52.73 -14.19
N LYS A 234 -2.11 52.01 -13.46
CA LYS A 234 -1.95 50.56 -13.53
C LYS A 234 -2.08 50.02 -12.11
N VAL A 235 -3.32 49.82 -11.66
CA VAL A 235 -3.59 49.09 -10.42
C VAL A 235 -3.10 47.65 -10.62
N VAL A 236 -2.31 47.11 -9.70
CA VAL A 236 -2.06 45.67 -9.69
C VAL A 236 -3.36 44.98 -9.30
N GLU A 237 -4.05 44.45 -10.32
CA GLU A 237 -5.28 43.67 -10.14
C GLU A 237 -4.95 42.33 -9.48
N VAL A 238 -5.60 42.06 -8.36
CA VAL A 238 -5.58 40.73 -7.75
C VAL A 238 -6.78 39.97 -8.29
N ASN A 239 -6.59 39.32 -9.43
CA ASN A 239 -7.64 38.51 -10.02
C ASN A 239 -7.83 37.23 -9.21
N GLU A 240 -9.07 37.09 -8.72
CA GLU A 240 -9.73 35.98 -8.02
C GLU A 240 -9.00 35.31 -6.83
N PRO A 241 -9.76 34.80 -5.83
CA PRO A 241 -9.21 33.99 -4.76
C PRO A 241 -8.46 32.77 -5.29
N ARG A 242 -7.24 32.50 -4.79
CA ARG A 242 -6.60 31.19 -5.03
C ARG A 242 -7.51 30.07 -4.50
N GLU A 243 -7.81 29.09 -5.34
CA GLU A 243 -8.63 27.92 -5.02
C GLU A 243 -7.88 26.96 -4.07
N ASN A 244 -7.90 27.23 -2.76
CA ASN A 244 -7.33 26.33 -1.75
C ASN A 244 -8.45 25.66 -0.95
N ILE A 245 -9.20 24.78 -1.62
CA ILE A 245 -10.30 24.05 -1.00
C ILE A 245 -9.72 22.84 -0.25
N PHE A 246 -10.07 22.65 1.02
CA PHE A 246 -9.70 21.47 1.79
C PHE A 246 -10.92 20.61 2.12
N PHE A 247 -10.70 19.32 2.32
CA PHE A 247 -11.68 18.36 2.81
C PHE A 247 -11.16 17.67 4.07
N ASN A 248 -12.04 17.44 5.04
CA ASN A 248 -11.72 16.81 6.31
C ASN A 248 -12.45 15.47 6.47
N GLY A 249 -11.74 14.38 6.19
CA GLY A 249 -12.23 13.01 6.31
C GLY A 249 -12.60 12.60 7.73
N ASP A 250 -12.00 13.19 8.77
CA ASP A 250 -12.37 12.90 10.16
C ASP A 250 -13.79 13.39 10.47
N VAL A 251 -14.16 14.55 9.91
CA VAL A 251 -15.51 15.12 10.03
C VAL A 251 -16.49 14.31 9.17
N ALA A 252 -16.07 13.92 7.96
CA ALA A 252 -16.87 13.04 7.09
C ALA A 252 -17.22 11.70 7.75
N ASN A 253 -16.25 11.06 8.39
CA ASN A 253 -16.45 9.84 9.17
C ASN A 253 -17.46 10.06 10.32
N LYS A 254 -17.32 11.15 11.08
CA LYS A 254 -18.23 11.48 12.19
C LYS A 254 -19.66 11.72 11.72
N LEU A 255 -19.84 12.33 10.54
CA LEU A 255 -21.16 12.63 9.97
C LEU A 255 -21.74 11.46 9.17
N GLY A 256 -20.94 10.45 8.80
CA GLY A 256 -21.36 9.38 7.90
C GLY A 256 -21.63 9.85 6.46
N LEU A 257 -21.08 11.01 6.08
CA LEU A 257 -21.26 11.63 4.78
C LEU A 257 -19.96 11.51 3.98
N TYR A 258 -20.01 10.79 2.86
CA TYR A 258 -18.81 10.52 2.05
C TYR A 258 -18.98 11.13 0.66
N PRO A 259 -18.04 11.98 0.23
CA PRO A 259 -18.08 12.58 -1.09
C PRO A 259 -17.79 11.52 -2.17
N ASN A 260 -18.44 11.64 -3.33
CA ASN A 260 -18.09 10.83 -4.49
C ASN A 260 -16.76 11.29 -5.13
N LEU A 261 -16.23 10.54 -6.10
CA LEU A 261 -14.95 10.90 -6.74
C LEU A 261 -14.97 12.27 -7.44
N ILE A 262 -16.10 12.68 -8.00
CA ILE A 262 -16.26 13.97 -8.68
C ILE A 262 -16.08 15.12 -7.69
N PHE A 263 -16.63 14.98 -6.50
CA PHE A 263 -16.45 15.94 -5.42
C PHE A 263 -14.97 16.12 -5.07
N LEU A 264 -14.22 15.01 -4.96
CA LEU A 264 -12.82 15.05 -4.55
C LEU A 264 -11.89 15.70 -5.59
N GLN A 265 -12.27 15.75 -6.87
CA GLN A 265 -11.50 16.44 -7.92
C GLN A 265 -11.28 17.93 -7.61
N ASN A 266 -12.32 18.57 -7.07
CA ASN A 266 -12.34 19.99 -6.77
C ASN A 266 -11.65 20.33 -5.44
N ILE A 267 -11.09 19.33 -4.72
CA ILE A 267 -10.42 19.55 -3.45
C ILE A 267 -8.91 19.70 -3.65
N SER A 268 -8.34 20.80 -3.17
CA SER A 268 -6.90 21.09 -3.20
C SER A 268 -6.14 20.32 -2.11
N ASN A 269 -6.70 20.23 -0.89
CA ASN A 269 -6.09 19.53 0.24
C ASN A 269 -7.03 18.45 0.81
N LEU A 270 -6.67 17.19 0.63
CA LEU A 270 -7.42 16.03 1.13
C LEU A 270 -6.82 15.53 2.44
N LYS A 271 -7.49 15.78 3.57
CA LYS A 271 -7.18 15.11 4.83
C LYS A 271 -8.04 13.86 4.93
N ILE A 272 -7.48 12.69 4.65
CA ILE A 272 -8.19 11.41 4.83
C ILE A 272 -8.08 11.01 6.29
N SER A 273 -9.18 10.51 6.88
CA SER A 273 -9.16 10.04 8.26
C SER A 273 -8.26 8.82 8.40
N GLU A 274 -7.17 8.97 9.14
CA GLU A 274 -6.31 7.85 9.52
C GLU A 274 -6.99 7.12 10.68
N LYS A 275 -7.68 6.02 10.40
CA LYS A 275 -7.99 5.04 11.45
C LYS A 275 -6.67 4.66 12.13
N ASP A 276 -6.66 4.49 13.45
CA ASP A 276 -5.52 3.88 14.17
C ASP A 276 -5.26 2.47 13.62
N ARG A 277 -4.38 2.36 12.62
CA ARG A 277 -4.03 1.08 11.99
C ARG A 277 -2.99 0.38 12.85
N ILE A 278 -3.19 -0.92 13.04
CA ILE A 278 -2.22 -1.76 13.73
C ILE A 278 -0.93 -1.79 12.91
N LYS A 279 0.22 -1.61 13.58
CA LYS A 279 1.53 -1.74 12.94
C LYS A 279 1.81 -3.22 12.65
N LEU A 280 2.01 -3.54 11.38
CA LEU A 280 2.37 -4.90 10.92
C LEU A 280 3.79 -4.88 10.36
N THR A 281 4.74 -5.53 11.04
CA THR A 281 6.10 -5.72 10.54
C THR A 281 6.17 -6.96 9.64
N LEU A 282 7.16 -7.01 8.74
CA LEU A 282 7.42 -8.17 7.88
C LEU A 282 7.61 -9.45 8.71
N LYS A 283 8.40 -9.36 9.79
CA LYS A 283 8.62 -10.49 10.68
C LYS A 283 7.32 -11.02 11.29
N ASN A 284 6.47 -10.13 11.82
CA ASN A 284 5.19 -10.53 12.40
C ASN A 284 4.23 -11.09 11.35
N ALA A 285 4.24 -10.53 10.13
CA ALA A 285 3.46 -11.06 9.01
C ALA A 285 3.89 -12.49 8.66
N VAL A 286 5.21 -12.73 8.52
CA VAL A 286 5.75 -14.07 8.23
C VAL A 286 5.45 -15.05 9.37
N GLU A 287 5.72 -14.68 10.63
CA GLU A 287 5.45 -15.54 11.79
C GLU A 287 3.96 -15.91 11.87
N ARG A 288 3.07 -14.95 11.62
CA ARG A 288 1.64 -15.23 11.57
C ARG A 288 1.31 -16.18 10.42
N ALA A 289 1.76 -15.91 9.20
CA ALA A 289 1.52 -16.78 8.05
C ALA A 289 1.97 -18.22 8.33
N LEU A 290 3.15 -18.41 8.93
CA LEU A 290 3.67 -19.73 9.29
C LEU A 290 2.85 -20.46 10.36
N ASN A 291 2.06 -19.75 11.16
CA ASN A 291 1.24 -20.32 12.21
C ASN A 291 -0.24 -20.50 11.83
N SER A 292 -0.79 -19.64 10.95
CA SER A 292 -2.23 -19.58 10.67
C SER A 292 -2.63 -19.90 9.23
N ASN A 293 -1.69 -19.98 8.28
CA ASN A 293 -2.01 -20.19 6.87
C ASN A 293 -2.62 -21.57 6.62
N PHE A 294 -3.78 -21.62 5.97
CA PHE A 294 -4.51 -22.89 5.75
C PHE A 294 -3.79 -23.89 4.86
N SER A 295 -3.03 -23.45 3.85
CA SER A 295 -2.27 -24.36 3.00
C SER A 295 -1.16 -25.06 3.79
N LEU A 296 -0.50 -24.34 4.71
CA LEU A 296 0.52 -24.91 5.59
C LEU A 296 -0.09 -25.83 6.66
N LEU A 297 -1.22 -25.43 7.25
CA LEU A 297 -1.97 -26.26 8.21
C LEU A 297 -2.47 -27.56 7.56
N LYS A 298 -2.98 -27.49 6.33
CA LYS A 298 -3.36 -28.66 5.54
C LYS A 298 -2.14 -29.56 5.30
N SER A 299 -1.02 -29.00 4.83
CA SER A 299 0.19 -29.78 4.57
C SER A 299 0.74 -30.45 5.84
N LYS A 300 0.56 -29.84 7.01
CA LYS A 300 0.86 -30.47 8.30
C LYS A 300 -0.07 -31.67 8.57
N GLN A 301 -1.35 -31.56 8.26
CA GLN A 301 -2.31 -32.67 8.38
C GLN A 301 -2.04 -33.79 7.36
N ASP A 302 -1.56 -33.45 6.15
CA ASP A 302 -1.12 -34.44 5.17
C ASP A 302 0.10 -35.23 5.69
N LEU A 303 1.02 -34.56 6.39
CA LEU A 303 2.16 -35.19 7.07
C LEU A 303 1.71 -36.13 8.20
N GLU A 304 0.76 -35.69 9.04
CA GLU A 304 0.16 -36.53 10.09
C GLU A 304 -0.56 -37.74 9.49
N THR A 305 -1.31 -37.55 8.41
CA THR A 305 -1.98 -38.62 7.65
C THR A 305 -0.96 -39.65 7.15
N SER A 306 0.15 -39.20 6.56
CA SER A 306 1.22 -40.09 6.13
C SER A 306 1.83 -40.89 7.29
N SER A 307 1.92 -40.29 8.49
CA SER A 307 2.38 -41.00 9.69
C SER A 307 1.41 -42.11 10.13
N TYR A 308 0.10 -41.91 9.95
CA TYR A 308 -0.91 -42.94 10.20
C TYR A 308 -0.87 -44.02 9.13
N ASN A 309 -0.60 -43.70 7.86
CA ASN A 309 -0.41 -44.70 6.81
C ASN A 309 0.73 -45.67 7.12
N VAL A 310 1.85 -45.19 7.69
CA VAL A 310 2.92 -46.06 8.19
C VAL A 310 2.40 -47.02 9.26
N LYS A 311 1.58 -46.53 10.20
CA LYS A 311 1.00 -47.35 11.29
C LYS A 311 -0.01 -48.38 10.75
N ILE A 312 -0.86 -47.98 9.80
CA ILE A 312 -1.83 -48.85 9.12
C ILE A 312 -1.10 -49.94 8.33
N SER A 313 -0.07 -49.58 7.56
CA SER A 313 0.74 -50.55 6.83
C SER A 313 1.43 -51.54 7.78
N ASN A 314 1.90 -51.06 8.93
CA ASN A 314 2.50 -51.92 9.96
C ASN A 314 1.48 -52.79 10.72
N SER A 315 0.21 -52.39 10.82
CA SER A 315 -0.83 -53.18 11.52
C SER A 315 -1.15 -54.48 10.80
N SER A 316 -0.97 -54.54 9.48
CA SER A 316 -1.09 -55.76 8.66
C SER A 316 -0.11 -56.88 9.06
N ARG A 317 0.92 -56.57 9.87
CA ARG A 317 1.87 -57.55 10.44
C ARG A 317 1.48 -58.01 11.85
N LEU A 318 0.48 -57.39 12.46
CA LEU A 318 0.01 -57.70 13.81
C LEU A 318 -1.12 -58.74 13.75
N PRO A 319 -1.34 -59.50 14.84
CA PRO A 319 -2.48 -60.40 14.92
C PRO A 319 -3.81 -59.68 14.70
N GLN A 320 -4.68 -60.28 13.89
CA GLN A 320 -6.04 -59.84 13.60
C GLN A 320 -7.02 -60.86 14.17
N LEU A 321 -7.96 -60.42 15.00
CA LEU A 321 -9.02 -61.26 15.56
C LEU A 321 -10.36 -60.86 14.95
N ASN A 322 -10.97 -61.78 14.21
CA ASN A 322 -12.27 -61.59 13.58
C ASN A 322 -13.31 -62.51 14.21
N ALA A 323 -14.51 -61.99 14.45
CA ALA A 323 -15.67 -62.80 14.82
C ALA A 323 -16.56 -62.94 13.58
N ASN A 324 -16.79 -64.17 13.15
CA ASN A 324 -17.54 -64.48 11.95
C ASN A 324 -18.81 -65.25 12.33
N VAL A 325 -19.93 -64.87 11.71
CA VAL A 325 -21.20 -65.60 11.78
C VAL A 325 -21.71 -65.77 10.37
N GLN A 326 -21.97 -67.00 9.96
CA GLN A 326 -22.41 -67.34 8.62
C GLN A 326 -23.69 -68.16 8.68
N TYR A 327 -24.75 -67.64 8.03
CA TYR A 327 -25.94 -68.41 7.74
C TYR A 327 -25.76 -69.14 6.41
N ASN A 328 -25.85 -70.46 6.45
CA ASN A 328 -25.75 -71.32 5.28
C ASN A 328 -27.10 -71.98 5.02
N ALA A 329 -27.70 -71.66 3.87
CA ALA A 329 -28.90 -72.32 3.36
C ALA A 329 -28.54 -73.08 2.09
N ILE A 330 -28.80 -74.38 2.08
CA ILE A 330 -28.47 -75.26 0.96
C ILE A 330 -29.70 -76.05 0.52
N ASP A 331 -29.85 -76.21 -0.80
CA ASP A 331 -30.91 -77.03 -1.39
C ASP A 331 -30.82 -78.48 -0.88
N LYS A 332 -31.97 -79.15 -0.79
CA LYS A 332 -32.11 -80.52 -0.28
C LYS A 332 -31.23 -81.52 -1.03
N ARG A 333 -31.16 -81.37 -2.36
CA ARG A 333 -30.29 -82.18 -3.23
C ARG A 333 -28.81 -82.03 -2.84
N THR A 334 -28.38 -80.80 -2.56
CA THR A 334 -27.03 -80.47 -2.11
C THR A 334 -26.74 -80.97 -0.70
N SER A 335 -27.71 -80.88 0.22
CA SER A 335 -27.63 -81.45 1.57
C SER A 335 -27.36 -82.96 1.54
N ASN A 336 -28.09 -83.69 0.69
CA ASN A 336 -27.92 -85.14 0.54
C ASN A 336 -26.58 -85.51 -0.13
N PHE A 337 -26.11 -84.70 -1.08
CA PHE A 337 -24.78 -84.87 -1.69
C PHE A 337 -23.64 -84.61 -0.68
N LYS A 338 -23.78 -83.63 0.21
CA LYS A 338 -22.82 -83.32 1.28
C LYS A 338 -22.97 -84.25 2.50
N MET A 339 -23.17 -85.55 2.27
CA MET A 339 -23.31 -86.57 3.32
C MET A 339 -24.33 -86.19 4.41
N GLY A 340 -25.45 -85.58 4.02
CA GLY A 340 -26.51 -85.13 4.92
C GLY A 340 -26.08 -84.00 5.84
N ALA A 341 -25.53 -82.94 5.27
CA ALA A 341 -25.36 -81.65 5.96
C ALA A 341 -26.74 -81.00 6.17
N PRO A 342 -26.98 -80.29 7.30
CA PRO A 342 -28.26 -79.64 7.54
C PRO A 342 -28.60 -78.62 6.45
N THR A 343 -29.88 -78.56 6.04
CA THR A 343 -30.33 -77.62 4.99
C THR A 343 -30.20 -76.15 5.41
N ASN A 344 -30.29 -75.87 6.70
CA ASN A 344 -30.06 -74.53 7.26
C ASN A 344 -29.16 -74.67 8.48
N SER A 345 -28.10 -73.88 8.53
CA SER A 345 -27.16 -73.86 9.66
C SER A 345 -26.64 -72.45 9.90
N VAL A 346 -26.31 -72.18 11.15
CA VAL A 346 -25.62 -70.96 11.56
C VAL A 346 -24.31 -71.37 12.20
N ASN A 347 -23.22 -71.05 11.52
CA ASN A 347 -21.88 -71.35 11.99
C ASN A 347 -21.27 -70.05 12.51
N SER A 348 -20.64 -70.11 13.68
CA SER A 348 -19.91 -68.98 14.23
C SER A 348 -18.48 -69.39 14.56
N TYR A 349 -17.52 -68.53 14.29
CA TYR A 349 -16.13 -68.79 14.64
C TYR A 349 -15.37 -67.52 14.94
N LEU A 350 -14.45 -67.60 15.89
CA LEU A 350 -13.41 -66.60 16.11
C LEU A 350 -12.18 -67.01 15.30
N GLU A 351 -11.65 -66.11 14.49
CA GLU A 351 -10.45 -66.34 13.69
C GLU A 351 -9.35 -65.37 14.12
N LEU A 352 -8.28 -65.92 14.69
CA LEU A 352 -7.03 -65.21 14.92
C LEU A 352 -6.09 -65.50 13.75
N SER A 353 -5.68 -64.47 13.01
CA SER A 353 -4.73 -64.60 11.91
C SER A 353 -3.56 -63.63 12.07
N GLN A 354 -2.35 -64.06 11.72
CA GLN A 354 -1.16 -63.23 11.74
C GLN A 354 -0.24 -63.58 10.57
N VAL A 355 0.25 -62.55 9.87
CA VAL A 355 1.35 -62.74 8.93
C VAL A 355 2.66 -62.85 9.72
N ILE A 356 3.31 -64.00 9.62
CA ILE A 356 4.61 -64.25 10.26
C ILE A 356 5.73 -63.66 9.41
N PHE A 357 5.66 -63.87 8.09
CA PHE A 357 6.63 -63.34 7.16
C PHE A 357 6.02 -63.07 5.78
N ASN A 358 6.22 -61.87 5.27
CA ASN A 358 5.86 -61.49 3.91
C ASN A 358 6.74 -60.31 3.48
N ASP A 359 7.67 -60.53 2.55
CA ASP A 359 8.58 -59.47 2.10
C ASP A 359 7.83 -58.30 1.45
N GLN A 360 6.71 -58.56 0.77
CA GLN A 360 5.88 -57.50 0.18
C GLN A 360 5.30 -56.59 1.27
N LEU A 361 4.78 -57.16 2.37
CA LEU A 361 4.31 -56.34 3.49
C LEU A 361 5.43 -55.58 4.19
N ASN A 362 6.61 -56.20 4.36
CA ASN A 362 7.78 -55.51 4.90
C ASN A 362 8.25 -54.37 4.00
N ALA A 363 8.19 -54.56 2.68
CA ALA A 363 8.44 -53.54 1.69
C ALA A 363 7.42 -52.41 1.79
N SER A 364 6.12 -52.73 1.88
CA SER A 364 5.05 -51.74 2.03
C SER A 364 5.26 -50.85 3.25
N VAL A 365 5.67 -51.38 4.41
CA VAL A 365 5.98 -50.54 5.58
C VAL A 365 7.15 -49.57 5.29
N GLN A 366 8.19 -50.05 4.61
CA GLN A 366 9.35 -49.21 4.28
C GLN A 366 9.01 -48.16 3.21
N ILE A 367 8.17 -48.51 2.23
CA ILE A 367 7.64 -47.60 1.21
C ILE A 367 6.84 -46.49 1.88
N GLU A 368 5.95 -46.81 2.81
CA GLU A 368 5.18 -45.80 3.55
C GLU A 368 6.09 -44.90 4.42
N LYS A 369 7.19 -45.42 4.97
CA LYS A 369 8.17 -44.58 5.68
C LYS A 369 8.87 -43.58 4.75
N LEU A 370 9.24 -44.02 3.54
CA LEU A 370 9.81 -43.14 2.52
C LEU A 370 8.77 -42.11 2.02
N ALA A 371 7.50 -42.51 1.92
CA ALA A 371 6.39 -41.60 1.64
C ALA A 371 6.20 -40.56 2.75
N LEU A 372 6.36 -40.95 4.03
CA LEU A 372 6.36 -40.03 5.17
C LEU A 372 7.52 -39.03 5.10
N ASP A 373 8.73 -39.48 4.80
CA ASP A 373 9.87 -38.57 4.61
C ASP A 373 9.68 -37.66 3.39
N SER A 374 9.04 -38.15 2.32
CA SER A 374 8.64 -37.35 1.15
C SER A 374 7.62 -36.26 1.53
N SER A 375 6.57 -36.63 2.28
CA SER A 375 5.56 -35.72 2.80
C SER A 375 6.18 -34.66 3.73
N ARG A 376 7.15 -35.05 4.56
CA ARG A 376 7.91 -34.10 5.41
C ARG A 376 8.64 -33.06 4.56
N LYS A 377 9.28 -33.47 3.45
CA LYS A 377 9.95 -32.53 2.54
C LYS A 377 8.94 -31.63 1.82
N GLN A 378 7.78 -32.13 1.43
CA GLN A 378 6.71 -31.31 0.84
C GLN A 378 6.16 -30.27 1.83
N TYR A 379 6.05 -30.62 3.11
CA TYR A 379 5.70 -29.68 4.18
C TYR A 379 6.73 -28.56 4.31
N GLU A 380 8.02 -28.89 4.36
CA GLU A 380 9.09 -27.88 4.41
C GLU A 380 9.13 -26.99 3.15
N GLN A 381 8.86 -27.55 1.96
CA GLN A 381 8.73 -26.74 0.73
C GLN A 381 7.52 -25.79 0.80
N THR A 382 6.39 -26.26 1.30
CA THR A 382 5.18 -25.44 1.49
C THR A 382 5.46 -24.30 2.47
N LYS A 383 6.18 -24.59 3.56
CA LYS A 383 6.62 -23.60 4.54
C LYS A 383 7.49 -22.51 3.90
N LEU A 384 8.50 -22.87 3.11
CA LEU A 384 9.35 -21.93 2.37
C LEU A 384 8.53 -21.07 1.38
N ASN A 385 7.62 -21.68 0.63
CA ASN A 385 6.76 -20.97 -0.31
C ASN A 385 5.86 -19.94 0.38
N ILE A 386 5.21 -20.30 1.50
CA ILE A 386 4.36 -19.38 2.27
C ILE A 386 5.16 -18.21 2.83
N LEU A 387 6.39 -18.47 3.32
CA LEU A 387 7.30 -17.41 3.73
C LEU A 387 7.60 -16.46 2.57
N TYR A 388 8.05 -17.00 1.43
CA TYR A 388 8.40 -16.19 0.26
C TYR A 388 7.23 -15.37 -0.26
N TYR A 389 6.04 -15.96 -0.43
CA TYR A 389 4.86 -15.24 -0.89
C TYR A 389 4.44 -14.14 0.09
N THR A 390 4.46 -14.42 1.39
CA THR A 390 4.14 -13.40 2.41
C THR A 390 5.13 -12.24 2.37
N ALA A 391 6.42 -12.54 2.30
CA ALA A 391 7.45 -11.52 2.25
C ALA A 391 7.40 -10.69 0.95
N SER A 392 7.26 -11.34 -0.20
CA SER A 392 7.18 -10.66 -1.49
C SER A 392 5.92 -9.80 -1.60
N THR A 393 4.75 -10.29 -1.16
CA THR A 393 3.52 -9.48 -1.12
C THR A 393 3.68 -8.27 -0.20
N TYR A 394 4.30 -8.43 0.98
CA TYR A 394 4.57 -7.32 1.89
C TYR A 394 5.47 -6.25 1.24
N VAL A 395 6.56 -6.68 0.59
CA VAL A 395 7.49 -5.79 -0.15
C VAL A 395 6.77 -5.09 -1.31
N ASN A 396 5.88 -5.78 -2.04
CA ASN A 396 5.09 -5.19 -3.12
C ASN A 396 4.10 -4.12 -2.60
N ILE A 397 3.49 -4.31 -1.42
CA ILE A 397 2.65 -3.29 -0.80
C ILE A 397 3.47 -2.04 -0.46
N LEU A 398 4.67 -2.22 0.10
CA LEU A 398 5.58 -1.11 0.36
C LEU A 398 5.97 -0.37 -0.92
N GLN A 399 6.25 -1.10 -2.00
CA GLN A 399 6.54 -0.52 -3.30
C GLN A 399 5.38 0.34 -3.81
N LEU A 400 4.16 -0.19 -3.78
CA LEU A 400 2.97 0.53 -4.24
C LEU A 400 2.66 1.76 -3.37
N ASN A 401 2.86 1.68 -2.06
CA ASN A 401 2.74 2.83 -1.17
C ASN A 401 3.75 3.93 -1.53
N ALA A 402 5.01 3.58 -1.77
CA ALA A 402 6.02 4.55 -2.20
C ALA A 402 5.69 5.18 -3.57
N GLN A 403 5.17 4.40 -4.51
CA GLN A 403 4.68 4.92 -5.80
C GLN A 403 3.48 5.86 -5.62
N LEU A 404 2.55 5.53 -4.72
CA LEU A 404 1.39 6.36 -4.40
C LEU A 404 1.83 7.73 -3.86
N ASP A 405 2.84 7.78 -2.99
CA ASP A 405 3.34 9.02 -2.41
C ASP A 405 4.03 9.92 -3.47
N ILE A 406 4.78 9.32 -4.40
CA ILE A 406 5.34 10.03 -5.56
C ILE A 406 4.22 10.59 -6.44
N GLN A 407 3.21 9.78 -6.76
CA GLN A 407 2.09 10.21 -7.60
C GLN A 407 1.26 11.32 -6.96
N LYS A 408 1.03 11.27 -5.64
CA LYS A 408 0.40 12.36 -4.88
C LYS A 408 1.22 13.65 -4.95
N SER A 409 2.54 13.54 -4.83
CA SER A 409 3.44 14.70 -4.92
C SER A 409 3.41 15.30 -6.33
N ASN A 410 3.39 14.47 -7.37
CA ASN A 410 3.24 14.91 -8.76
C ASN A 410 1.89 15.56 -9.04
N TYR A 411 0.80 14.99 -8.52
CA TYR A 411 -0.54 15.59 -8.61
C TYR A 411 -0.59 16.99 -7.99
N ALA A 412 0.01 17.16 -6.80
CA ALA A 412 0.09 18.47 -6.15
C ALA A 412 0.89 19.48 -7.01
N LEU A 413 1.97 19.02 -7.62
CA LEU A 413 2.78 19.84 -8.53
C LEU A 413 2.02 20.22 -9.81
N LEU A 414 1.28 19.30 -10.41
CA LEU A 414 0.43 19.57 -11.58
C LEU A 414 -0.66 20.57 -11.26
N LYS A 415 -1.29 20.48 -10.08
CA LYS A 415 -2.24 21.49 -9.60
C LYS A 415 -1.59 22.86 -9.46
N GLU A 416 -0.41 22.95 -8.86
CA GLU A 416 0.34 24.21 -8.77
C GLU A 416 0.66 24.79 -10.16
N SER A 417 1.07 23.94 -11.10
CA SER A 417 1.38 24.33 -12.47
C SER A 417 0.13 24.82 -13.23
N LEU A 418 -1.01 24.16 -13.04
CA LEU A 418 -2.30 24.57 -13.59
C LEU A 418 -2.72 25.95 -13.10
N GLU A 419 -2.52 26.24 -11.82
CA GLU A 419 -2.82 27.57 -11.27
C GLU A 419 -1.94 28.65 -11.91
N VAL A 420 -0.65 28.38 -12.12
CA VAL A 420 0.24 29.30 -12.85
C VAL A 420 -0.23 29.50 -14.30
N ALA A 421 -0.63 28.44 -15.00
CA ALA A 421 -1.12 28.53 -16.38
C ALA A 421 -2.42 29.35 -16.48
N LYS A 422 -3.38 29.13 -15.57
CA LYS A 422 -4.61 29.92 -15.48
C LYS A 422 -4.31 31.41 -15.27
N LEU A 423 -3.35 31.73 -14.39
CA LEU A 423 -2.91 33.10 -14.14
C LEU A 423 -2.28 33.73 -15.40
N ASN A 424 -1.36 33.02 -16.06
CA ASN A 424 -0.72 33.48 -17.28
C ASN A 424 -1.73 33.74 -18.40
N TYR A 425 -2.74 32.88 -18.56
CA TYR A 425 -3.84 33.10 -19.50
C TYR A 425 -4.64 34.37 -19.17
N LYS A 426 -5.03 34.56 -17.90
CA LYS A 426 -5.80 35.74 -17.46
C LYS A 426 -5.07 37.06 -17.71
N VAL A 427 -3.74 37.08 -17.62
CA VAL A 427 -2.92 38.28 -17.89
C VAL A 427 -2.43 38.39 -19.34
N GLY A 428 -2.85 37.47 -20.22
CA GLY A 428 -2.46 37.45 -21.63
C GLY A 428 -1.02 37.00 -21.90
N ALA A 429 -0.32 36.47 -20.89
CA ALA A 429 1.05 35.95 -20.99
C ALA A 429 1.11 34.46 -21.39
N GLY A 430 -0.04 33.76 -21.47
CA GLY A 430 -0.13 32.34 -21.83
C GLY A 430 -1.40 32.01 -22.63
N GLY A 431 -1.41 30.83 -23.25
CA GLY A 431 -2.53 30.38 -24.09
C GLY A 431 -3.54 29.52 -23.33
N LEU A 432 -4.80 29.54 -23.75
CA LEU A 432 -5.86 28.67 -23.20
C LEU A 432 -5.53 27.17 -23.37
N GLN A 433 -4.79 26.83 -24.43
CA GLN A 433 -4.27 25.48 -24.68
C GLN A 433 -3.43 24.93 -23.53
N ASP A 434 -2.69 25.79 -22.82
CA ASP A 434 -1.81 25.39 -21.72
C ASP A 434 -2.64 25.00 -20.48
N VAL A 435 -3.74 25.73 -20.25
CA VAL A 435 -4.73 25.43 -19.21
C VAL A 435 -5.37 24.08 -19.47
N TYR A 436 -5.94 23.87 -20.66
CA TYR A 436 -6.60 22.60 -20.98
C TYR A 436 -5.68 21.39 -20.94
N ARG A 437 -4.40 21.56 -21.30
CA ARG A 437 -3.43 20.48 -21.21
C ARG A 437 -3.14 20.11 -19.75
N LEU A 438 -2.90 21.10 -18.90
CA LEU A 438 -2.67 20.86 -17.47
C LEU A 438 -3.92 20.32 -16.76
N GLU A 439 -5.13 20.73 -17.15
CA GLU A 439 -6.38 20.12 -16.65
C GLU A 439 -6.45 18.63 -17.01
N SER A 440 -6.08 18.29 -18.25
CA SER A 440 -6.01 16.88 -18.69
C SER A 440 -4.98 16.08 -17.89
N ASP A 441 -3.79 16.65 -17.64
CA ASP A 441 -2.74 15.99 -16.86
C ASP A 441 -3.13 15.80 -15.38
N VAL A 442 -3.79 16.78 -14.77
CA VAL A 442 -4.33 16.69 -13.41
C VAL A 442 -5.38 15.56 -13.31
N ALA A 443 -6.29 15.47 -14.30
CA ALA A 443 -7.28 14.40 -14.34
C ALA A 443 -6.65 13.02 -14.53
N SER A 444 -5.65 12.91 -15.41
CA SER A 444 -4.88 11.68 -15.64
C SER A 444 -4.12 11.24 -14.39
N SER A 445 -3.46 12.17 -13.69
CA SER A 445 -2.74 11.89 -12.45
C SER A 445 -3.66 11.40 -11.33
N LEU A 446 -4.88 11.95 -11.24
CA LEU A 446 -5.88 11.46 -10.29
C LEU A 446 -6.34 10.02 -10.60
N ALA A 447 -6.54 9.70 -11.89
CA ALA A 447 -6.86 8.33 -12.30
C ALA A 447 -5.74 7.35 -11.92
N ASN A 448 -4.47 7.74 -12.10
CA ASN A 448 -3.31 6.94 -11.69
C ASN A 448 -3.26 6.71 -10.17
N ILE A 449 -3.54 7.74 -9.36
CA ILE A 449 -3.64 7.62 -7.90
C ILE A 449 -4.74 6.62 -7.51
N ALA A 450 -5.90 6.67 -8.16
CA ALA A 450 -7.00 5.73 -7.90
C ALA A 450 -6.65 4.29 -8.29
N ASN A 451 -5.95 4.09 -9.41
CA ASN A 451 -5.48 2.78 -9.85
C ASN A 451 -4.50 2.17 -8.85
N ILE A 452 -3.48 2.92 -8.43
CA ILE A 452 -2.50 2.45 -7.43
C ILE A 452 -3.19 2.16 -6.09
N GLY A 453 -4.14 3.00 -5.67
CA GLY A 453 -4.94 2.74 -4.47
C GLY A 453 -5.70 1.41 -4.53
N SER A 454 -6.22 1.07 -5.71
CA SER A 454 -6.89 -0.22 -5.97
C SER A 454 -5.91 -1.39 -5.95
N GLU A 455 -4.72 -1.22 -6.54
CA GLU A 455 -3.65 -2.23 -6.51
C GLU A 455 -3.17 -2.51 -5.09
N ILE A 456 -2.96 -1.47 -4.27
CA ILE A 456 -2.63 -1.60 -2.84
C ILE A 456 -3.71 -2.44 -2.16
N LYS A 457 -4.98 -2.08 -2.35
CA LYS A 457 -6.09 -2.81 -1.70
C LYS A 457 -6.13 -4.28 -2.10
N ASN A 458 -5.90 -4.60 -3.38
CA ASN A 458 -5.84 -5.98 -3.85
C ASN A 458 -4.67 -6.76 -3.22
N GLN A 459 -3.49 -6.15 -3.10
CA GLN A 459 -2.35 -6.77 -2.43
C GLN A 459 -2.59 -6.95 -0.93
N GLU A 460 -3.27 -6.01 -0.26
CA GLU A 460 -3.66 -6.17 1.16
C GLU A 460 -4.67 -7.31 1.36
N ILE A 461 -5.64 -7.46 0.46
CA ILE A 461 -6.58 -8.59 0.49
C ILE A 461 -5.83 -9.92 0.34
N TYR A 462 -4.88 -9.98 -0.59
CA TYR A 462 -4.05 -11.17 -0.77
C TYR A 462 -3.16 -11.46 0.44
N LEU A 463 -2.53 -10.44 1.03
CA LEU A 463 -1.77 -10.56 2.26
C LEU A 463 -2.67 -11.07 3.41
N ASN A 464 -3.85 -10.49 3.61
CA ASN A 464 -4.80 -10.95 4.62
C ASN A 464 -5.21 -12.42 4.42
N THR A 465 -5.33 -12.87 3.17
CA THR A 465 -5.57 -14.29 2.85
C THR A 465 -4.40 -15.17 3.30
N LEU A 466 -3.15 -14.77 3.03
CA LEU A 466 -1.95 -15.49 3.49
C LEU A 466 -1.86 -15.53 5.02
N LEU A 467 -2.24 -14.44 5.69
CA LEU A 467 -2.21 -14.29 7.15
C LEU A 467 -3.42 -14.91 7.86
N ASN A 468 -4.41 -15.39 7.11
CA ASN A 468 -5.71 -15.84 7.62
C ASN A 468 -6.36 -14.75 8.51
N LEU A 469 -6.64 -13.61 7.89
CA LEU A 469 -7.26 -12.42 8.49
C LEU A 469 -8.41 -11.92 7.60
N PRO A 470 -9.36 -11.15 8.18
CA PRO A 470 -10.42 -10.51 7.40
C PRO A 470 -9.87 -9.68 6.23
N PRO A 471 -10.46 -9.76 5.01
CA PRO A 471 -9.97 -9.06 3.83
C PRO A 471 -9.95 -7.52 3.93
N ASP A 472 -10.77 -6.96 4.82
CA ASP A 472 -10.95 -5.52 5.02
C ASP A 472 -9.93 -4.91 6.00
N ASN A 473 -9.15 -5.74 6.71
CA ASN A 473 -8.09 -5.24 7.57
C ASN A 473 -7.05 -4.41 6.79
N SER A 474 -6.61 -3.31 7.40
CA SER A 474 -5.57 -2.42 6.89
C SER A 474 -4.53 -2.17 7.97
N TYR A 475 -3.28 -1.97 7.57
CA TYR A 475 -2.14 -1.88 8.49
C TYR A 475 -1.29 -0.65 8.22
N ASN A 476 -0.48 -0.30 9.23
CA ASN A 476 0.68 0.55 9.04
C ASN A 476 1.92 -0.34 8.87
N TYR A 477 2.60 -0.19 7.75
CA TYR A 477 3.77 -0.99 7.40
C TYR A 477 5.06 -0.32 7.92
N GLU A 478 6.13 -1.12 8.04
CA GLU A 478 7.45 -0.58 8.39
C GLU A 478 8.14 0.08 7.19
N SER A 479 9.22 0.82 7.43
CA SER A 479 9.92 1.49 6.34
C SER A 479 10.79 0.49 5.55
N LEU A 480 11.10 0.83 4.29
CA LEU A 480 12.01 0.02 3.46
C LEU A 480 13.37 -0.21 4.14
N LYS A 481 13.88 0.80 4.86
CA LYS A 481 15.15 0.72 5.58
C LYS A 481 15.10 -0.30 6.71
N ASP A 482 13.96 -0.45 7.38
CA ASP A 482 13.78 -1.46 8.42
C ASP A 482 13.72 -2.86 7.79
N VAL A 483 12.99 -3.00 6.68
CA VAL A 483 12.89 -4.26 5.93
C VAL A 483 14.26 -4.73 5.39
N SER A 484 15.08 -3.82 4.85
CA SER A 484 16.37 -4.20 4.26
C SER A 484 17.34 -4.82 5.27
N THR A 485 17.20 -4.53 6.57
CA THR A 485 18.04 -5.12 7.62
C THR A 485 17.87 -6.62 7.80
N TYR A 486 16.75 -7.20 7.36
CA TYR A 486 16.53 -8.65 7.46
C TYR A 486 17.40 -9.43 6.46
N PHE A 487 17.81 -8.81 5.35
CA PHE A 487 18.43 -9.45 4.18
C PHE A 487 19.97 -9.33 4.16
N VAL A 488 20.63 -9.84 5.19
CA VAL A 488 22.11 -9.73 5.38
C VAL A 488 22.93 -10.33 4.23
N LEU A 489 22.37 -11.33 3.53
CA LEU A 489 23.06 -12.00 2.41
C LEU A 489 23.24 -11.05 1.21
N SER A 490 22.28 -10.16 0.91
CA SER A 490 22.36 -9.26 -0.24
C SER A 490 23.48 -8.23 -0.14
N ASP A 491 23.75 -7.71 1.07
CA ASP A 491 24.82 -6.72 1.31
C ASP A 491 26.23 -7.30 1.15
N SER A 492 26.39 -8.60 1.40
CA SER A 492 27.69 -9.28 1.33
C SER A 492 28.07 -9.65 -0.11
N PHE A 493 27.09 -9.99 -0.96
CA PHE A 493 27.32 -10.25 -2.38
C PHE A 493 27.75 -8.99 -3.16
N ASN A 494 27.23 -7.84 -2.74
CA ASN A 494 27.50 -6.54 -3.35
C ASN A 494 29.00 -6.16 -3.33
N LYS A 495 29.65 -6.20 -2.15
CA LYS A 495 31.03 -5.73 -1.99
C LYS A 495 32.07 -6.55 -2.76
N ASN A 496 31.71 -7.77 -3.19
CA ASN A 496 32.62 -8.72 -3.80
C ASN A 496 32.37 -8.94 -5.31
N PHE A 497 31.44 -8.20 -5.93
CA PHE A 497 31.04 -8.45 -7.31
C PHE A 497 31.96 -7.80 -8.35
N SER A 498 32.25 -8.57 -9.41
CA SER A 498 32.74 -8.07 -10.70
C SER A 498 32.16 -8.95 -11.80
N TYR A 499 31.42 -8.33 -12.74
CA TYR A 499 30.75 -9.04 -13.84
C TYR A 499 31.75 -9.83 -14.68
N GLY A 500 31.43 -11.10 -14.98
CA GLY A 500 32.28 -11.98 -15.79
C GLY A 500 33.60 -12.41 -15.15
N SER A 501 33.81 -12.16 -13.85
CA SER A 501 35.01 -12.58 -13.14
C SER A 501 34.97 -14.05 -12.71
N ASP A 502 36.14 -14.64 -12.46
CA ASP A 502 36.25 -15.99 -11.88
C ASP A 502 35.57 -16.09 -10.50
N ARG A 503 35.54 -14.98 -9.74
CA ARG A 503 34.78 -14.90 -8.49
C ARG A 503 33.27 -15.06 -8.71
N SER A 504 32.70 -14.46 -9.76
CA SER A 504 31.27 -14.63 -10.08
C SER A 504 30.91 -16.09 -10.34
N LYS A 505 31.75 -16.80 -11.12
CA LYS A 505 31.54 -18.24 -11.40
C LYS A 505 31.63 -19.11 -10.14
N LYS A 506 32.51 -18.76 -9.20
CA LYS A 506 32.61 -19.43 -7.89
C LYS A 506 31.34 -19.22 -7.06
N ILE A 507 30.78 -18.01 -7.04
CA ILE A 507 29.50 -17.72 -6.37
C ILE A 507 28.34 -18.48 -7.03
N GLU A 508 28.26 -18.49 -8.36
CA GLU A 508 27.25 -19.24 -9.11
C GLU A 508 27.29 -20.74 -8.75
N THR A 509 28.50 -21.31 -8.74
CA THR A 509 28.71 -22.72 -8.38
C THR A 509 28.28 -23.00 -6.93
N PHE A 510 28.64 -22.12 -5.99
CA PHE A 510 28.23 -22.22 -4.60
C PHE A 510 26.70 -22.19 -4.45
N LEU A 511 26.03 -21.24 -5.09
CA LEU A 511 24.57 -21.09 -5.04
C LEU A 511 23.87 -22.30 -5.65
N VAL A 512 24.34 -22.79 -6.80
CA VAL A 512 23.76 -23.96 -7.47
C VAL A 512 23.92 -25.22 -6.63
N GLN A 513 25.12 -25.49 -6.10
CA GLN A 513 25.37 -26.66 -5.26
C GLN A 513 24.55 -26.61 -3.97
N GLY A 514 24.51 -25.43 -3.33
CA GLY A 514 23.68 -25.18 -2.15
C GLY A 514 22.21 -25.42 -2.43
N ALA A 515 21.65 -24.84 -3.50
CA ALA A 515 20.26 -25.02 -3.90
C ALA A 515 19.89 -26.48 -4.16
N ILE A 516 20.74 -27.24 -4.88
CA ILE A 516 20.50 -28.67 -5.13
C ILE A 516 20.50 -29.45 -3.80
N SER A 517 21.46 -29.16 -2.91
CA SER A 517 21.60 -29.88 -1.63
C SER A 517 20.46 -29.60 -0.64
N ASN A 518 19.95 -28.37 -0.63
CA ASN A 518 18.90 -27.92 0.27
C ASN A 518 17.48 -28.11 -0.30
N SER A 519 17.34 -28.47 -1.59
CA SER A 519 16.05 -28.55 -2.25
C SER A 519 15.15 -29.63 -1.66
N ASN A 520 14.06 -29.19 -1.03
CA ASN A 520 13.04 -30.09 -0.49
C ASN A 520 12.30 -30.85 -1.59
N SER A 521 12.01 -30.22 -2.73
CA SER A 521 11.39 -30.88 -3.88
C SER A 521 12.25 -32.01 -4.46
N LEU A 522 13.56 -31.79 -4.63
CA LEU A 522 14.47 -32.84 -5.11
C LEU A 522 14.62 -33.97 -4.08
N ALA A 523 14.64 -33.65 -2.79
CA ALA A 523 14.67 -34.66 -1.73
C ALA A 523 13.39 -35.51 -1.69
N SER A 524 12.22 -34.91 -1.89
CA SER A 524 10.93 -35.62 -2.00
C SER A 524 10.92 -36.60 -3.19
N LEU A 525 11.36 -36.15 -4.38
CA LEU A 525 11.48 -37.01 -5.55
C LEU A 525 12.47 -38.17 -5.33
N ASN A 526 13.61 -37.91 -4.69
CA ASN A 526 14.58 -38.95 -4.35
C ASN A 526 14.00 -40.00 -3.39
N ASN A 527 13.19 -39.59 -2.41
CA ASN A 527 12.49 -40.54 -1.53
C ASN A 527 11.46 -41.38 -2.29
N ASN A 528 10.79 -40.81 -3.29
CA ASN A 528 9.87 -41.55 -4.15
C ASN A 528 10.61 -42.58 -5.04
N ILE A 529 11.79 -42.22 -5.58
CA ILE A 529 12.66 -43.16 -6.31
C ILE A 529 13.05 -44.33 -5.40
N LYS A 530 13.56 -44.05 -4.20
CA LYS A 530 13.92 -45.10 -3.21
C LYS A 530 12.73 -45.99 -2.86
N ALA A 531 11.52 -45.44 -2.80
CA ALA A 531 10.31 -46.20 -2.53
C ALA A 531 10.03 -47.20 -3.67
N LYS A 532 10.15 -46.76 -4.92
CA LYS A 532 10.01 -47.61 -6.10
C LYS A 532 11.14 -48.65 -6.23
N GLU A 533 12.37 -48.32 -5.86
CA GLU A 533 13.46 -49.29 -5.79
C GLU A 533 13.19 -50.39 -4.74
N ARG A 534 12.61 -50.01 -3.59
CA ARG A 534 12.20 -50.98 -2.57
C ARG A 534 11.07 -51.88 -3.05
N GLU A 535 10.11 -51.33 -3.80
CA GLU A 535 9.03 -52.06 -4.47
C GLU A 535 9.58 -53.06 -5.49
N LEU A 536 10.50 -52.64 -6.35
CA LEU A 536 11.17 -53.50 -7.33
C LEU A 536 11.90 -54.66 -6.66
N SER A 537 12.62 -54.36 -5.58
CA SER A 537 13.36 -55.36 -4.80
C SER A 537 12.43 -56.41 -4.19
N ALA A 538 11.26 -56.00 -3.68
CA ALA A 538 10.25 -56.92 -3.14
C ALA A 538 9.63 -57.80 -4.23
N ASN A 539 9.24 -57.19 -5.35
CA ASN A 539 8.64 -57.90 -6.49
C ASN A 539 9.61 -58.94 -7.08
N LYS A 540 10.92 -58.62 -7.19
CA LYS A 540 11.94 -59.58 -7.65
C LYS A 540 12.13 -60.76 -6.69
N ARG A 541 11.98 -60.54 -5.38
CA ARG A 541 12.14 -61.57 -4.33
C ARG A 541 10.91 -62.45 -4.14
N GLU A 542 9.74 -62.04 -4.63
CA GLU A 542 8.48 -62.80 -4.51
C GLU A 542 8.57 -64.24 -5.05
N ARG A 543 9.44 -64.50 -6.03
CA ARG A 543 9.68 -65.86 -6.57
C ARG A 543 10.46 -66.78 -5.64
N PHE A 544 11.23 -66.23 -4.71
CA PHE A 544 12.21 -66.97 -3.92
C PHE A 544 11.87 -67.00 -2.43
N LEU A 545 10.99 -66.11 -1.98
CA LEU A 545 10.63 -65.97 -0.58
C LEU A 545 9.16 -66.38 -0.38
N PRO A 546 8.88 -67.40 0.45
CA PRO A 546 7.51 -67.78 0.74
C PRO A 546 6.81 -66.71 1.59
N LYS A 547 5.51 -66.56 1.41
CA LYS A 547 4.64 -65.84 2.35
C LYS A 547 4.23 -66.83 3.43
N VAL A 548 4.49 -66.52 4.69
CA VAL A 548 4.19 -67.37 5.85
C VAL A 548 3.15 -66.66 6.72
N SER A 549 2.01 -67.31 6.93
CA SER A 549 0.96 -66.87 7.85
C SER A 549 0.62 -67.96 8.85
N ALA A 550 0.18 -67.56 10.04
CA ALA A 550 -0.38 -68.45 11.04
C ALA A 550 -1.85 -68.05 11.25
N ALA A 551 -2.73 -69.04 11.36
CA ALA A 551 -4.13 -68.82 11.68
C ALA A 551 -4.61 -69.86 12.69
N GLY A 552 -5.48 -69.43 13.59
CA GLY A 552 -6.22 -70.29 14.50
C GLY A 552 -7.69 -69.90 14.47
N LYS A 553 -8.58 -70.88 14.32
CA LYS A 553 -10.01 -70.68 14.40
C LYS A 553 -10.60 -71.46 15.55
N TYR A 554 -11.46 -70.80 16.32
CA TYR A 554 -12.29 -71.42 17.35
C TYR A 554 -13.73 -71.41 16.85
N TYR A 555 -14.24 -72.59 16.55
CA TYR A 555 -15.60 -72.79 16.08
C TYR A 555 -16.56 -72.97 17.25
N LYS A 556 -17.72 -72.33 17.10
CA LYS A 556 -18.92 -72.60 17.87
C LYS A 556 -20.05 -72.82 16.88
N ASP A 557 -20.19 -74.07 16.46
CA ASP A 557 -21.26 -74.48 15.56
C ASP A 557 -22.57 -74.60 16.34
N ASN A 558 -23.71 -74.47 15.66
CA ASN A 558 -25.04 -74.58 16.26
C ASN A 558 -25.39 -73.50 17.32
N MET A 559 -24.80 -72.29 17.23
CA MET A 559 -25.28 -71.13 18.01
C MET A 559 -26.81 -70.95 17.90
N ILE A 560 -27.35 -71.27 16.72
CA ILE A 560 -28.76 -71.59 16.50
C ILE A 560 -28.80 -73.06 16.05
N THR A 561 -29.64 -73.86 16.70
CA THR A 561 -29.84 -75.27 16.33
C THR A 561 -30.21 -75.37 14.85
N PRO A 562 -29.48 -76.15 14.03
CA PRO A 562 -29.80 -76.33 12.62
C PRO A 562 -31.24 -76.80 12.42
N TRP A 563 -31.86 -76.42 11.30
CA TRP A 563 -33.25 -76.79 11.01
C TRP A 563 -33.47 -77.22 9.55
N GLY A 564 -34.56 -77.97 9.34
CA GLY A 564 -34.87 -78.62 8.07
C GLY A 564 -34.26 -80.02 7.98
N GLU A 565 -34.05 -80.53 6.77
CA GLU A 565 -33.56 -81.91 6.58
C GLU A 565 -32.12 -82.07 7.12
N ASN A 566 -31.84 -83.25 7.67
CA ASN A 566 -30.55 -83.61 8.26
C ASN A 566 -30.08 -82.77 9.47
N SER A 567 -30.98 -81.99 10.10
CA SER A 567 -30.73 -81.20 11.31
C SER A 567 -30.45 -82.01 12.58
N ASN A 568 -30.88 -83.27 12.65
CA ASN A 568 -30.78 -84.11 13.85
C ASN A 568 -29.39 -84.75 14.06
N LYS A 569 -28.38 -84.43 13.25
CA LYS A 569 -27.03 -84.98 13.39
C LYS A 569 -26.25 -84.22 14.46
N LYS A 570 -25.70 -84.96 15.43
CA LYS A 570 -24.84 -84.41 16.49
C LYS A 570 -23.42 -84.20 15.93
N PHE A 571 -23.05 -82.95 15.73
CA PHE A 571 -21.66 -82.54 15.51
C PHE A 571 -21.09 -82.00 16.83
N PRO A 572 -19.76 -81.99 17.03
CA PRO A 572 -19.16 -81.28 18.16
C PRO A 572 -19.53 -79.80 18.08
N ASP A 573 -20.14 -79.26 19.14
CA ASP A 573 -20.63 -77.88 19.15
C ASP A 573 -19.49 -76.85 19.28
N GLU A 574 -18.31 -77.26 19.77
CA GLU A 574 -17.13 -76.42 19.93
C GLU A 574 -15.85 -77.19 19.56
N TYR A 575 -14.98 -76.58 18.75
CA TYR A 575 -13.69 -77.15 18.35
C TYR A 575 -12.74 -76.05 17.85
N TRP A 576 -11.45 -76.37 17.71
CA TRP A 576 -10.47 -75.44 17.19
C TRP A 576 -9.60 -76.07 16.11
N GLU A 577 -9.14 -75.24 15.19
CA GLU A 577 -8.09 -75.58 14.23
C GLU A 577 -6.99 -74.52 14.33
N ALA A 578 -5.73 -74.92 14.17
CA ALA A 578 -4.63 -73.99 14.03
C ALA A 578 -3.65 -74.51 12.98
N GLY A 579 -3.07 -73.61 12.19
CA GLY A 579 -2.17 -73.97 11.12
C GLY A 579 -1.23 -72.85 10.74
N ILE A 580 -0.08 -73.25 10.19
CA ILE A 580 0.87 -72.36 9.54
C ILE A 580 0.81 -72.67 8.04
N VAL A 581 0.62 -71.64 7.23
CA VAL A 581 0.55 -71.75 5.78
C VAL A 581 1.75 -71.02 5.18
N ALA A 582 2.53 -71.73 4.37
CA ALA A 582 3.58 -71.16 3.54
C ALA A 582 3.15 -71.21 2.07
N THR A 583 3.11 -70.05 1.40
CA THR A 583 2.74 -69.94 -0.02
C THR A 583 3.92 -69.39 -0.81
N LEU A 584 4.39 -70.16 -1.80
CA LEU A 584 5.44 -69.76 -2.72
C LEU A 584 4.94 -69.88 -4.17
N PRO A 585 4.76 -68.79 -4.92
CA PRO A 585 4.36 -68.88 -6.32
C PRO A 585 5.52 -69.40 -7.17
N LEU A 586 5.36 -70.60 -7.74
CA LEU A 586 6.38 -71.20 -8.62
C LEU A 586 6.26 -70.68 -10.06
N ILE A 587 5.03 -70.54 -10.56
CA ILE A 587 4.72 -70.06 -11.91
C ILE A 587 3.60 -69.03 -11.82
N SER A 588 3.86 -67.80 -12.27
CA SER A 588 2.92 -66.67 -12.22
C SER A 588 2.54 -66.16 -13.62
N GLY A 589 2.65 -66.99 -14.66
CA GLY A 589 2.26 -66.60 -16.04
C GLY A 589 2.99 -65.37 -16.62
N GLY A 590 4.17 -65.02 -16.08
CA GLY A 590 4.93 -63.82 -16.48
C GLY A 590 4.64 -62.56 -15.67
N GLU A 591 3.63 -62.56 -14.79
CA GLU A 591 3.20 -61.38 -14.01
C GLU A 591 4.36 -60.72 -13.25
N ILE A 592 5.11 -61.48 -12.44
CA ILE A 592 6.25 -60.96 -11.66
C ILE A 592 7.32 -60.33 -12.57
N TYR A 593 7.54 -60.88 -13.77
CA TYR A 593 8.53 -60.34 -14.71
C TYR A 593 8.07 -59.03 -15.32
N TYR A 594 6.84 -58.98 -15.86
CA TYR A 594 6.31 -57.77 -16.47
C TYR A 594 6.04 -56.67 -15.43
N ASN A 595 5.67 -57.03 -14.20
CA ASN A 595 5.56 -56.07 -13.10
C ASN A 595 6.93 -55.49 -12.72
N SER A 596 8.00 -56.30 -12.74
CA SER A 596 9.38 -55.77 -12.56
C SER A 596 9.73 -54.77 -13.66
N LYS A 597 9.40 -55.08 -14.92
CA LYS A 597 9.66 -54.19 -16.06
C LYS A 597 8.84 -52.89 -15.99
N LYS A 598 7.60 -52.97 -15.52
CA LYS A 598 6.75 -51.80 -15.24
C LYS A 598 7.39 -50.90 -14.18
N ILE A 599 7.81 -51.46 -13.04
CA ILE A 599 8.44 -50.70 -11.96
C ILE A 599 9.80 -50.11 -12.42
N GLU A 600 10.61 -50.85 -13.18
CA GLU A 600 11.86 -50.33 -13.77
C GLU A 600 11.60 -49.10 -14.67
N SER A 601 10.55 -49.14 -15.49
CA SER A 601 10.12 -48.00 -16.31
C SER A 601 9.63 -46.81 -15.46
N GLU A 602 8.87 -47.07 -14.39
CA GLU A 602 8.42 -46.04 -13.44
C GLU A 602 9.61 -45.38 -12.72
N ILE A 603 10.64 -46.14 -12.33
CA ILE A 603 11.88 -45.60 -11.75
C ILE A 603 12.57 -44.67 -12.76
N GLN A 604 12.77 -45.11 -14.00
CA GLN A 604 13.38 -44.28 -15.05
C GLN A 604 12.58 -42.99 -15.29
N SER A 605 11.25 -43.06 -15.29
CA SER A 605 10.39 -41.87 -15.39
C SER A 605 10.59 -40.90 -14.23
N LEU A 606 10.73 -41.39 -13.00
CA LEU A 606 11.03 -40.57 -11.83
C LEU A 606 12.46 -39.98 -11.88
N GLU A 607 13.44 -40.74 -12.36
CA GLU A 607 14.81 -40.25 -12.55
C GLU A 607 14.87 -39.10 -13.57
N TYR A 608 14.14 -39.22 -14.70
CA TYR A 608 14.00 -38.12 -15.65
C TYR A 608 13.28 -36.92 -15.04
N SER A 609 12.23 -37.15 -14.24
CA SER A 609 11.53 -36.07 -13.53
C SER A 609 12.43 -35.36 -12.52
N TRP A 610 13.33 -36.10 -11.85
CA TRP A 610 14.32 -35.53 -10.94
C TRP A 610 15.39 -34.73 -11.70
N ALA A 611 15.89 -35.26 -12.82
CA ALA A 611 16.88 -34.58 -13.65
C ALA A 611 16.31 -33.29 -14.26
N ASP A 612 15.06 -33.31 -14.74
CA ASP A 612 14.34 -32.13 -15.24
C ASP A 612 14.12 -31.10 -14.12
N SER A 613 13.64 -31.53 -12.96
CA SER A 613 13.46 -30.67 -11.78
C SER A 613 14.78 -30.03 -11.33
N LYS A 614 15.89 -30.79 -11.38
CA LYS A 614 17.23 -30.28 -11.10
C LYS A 614 17.64 -29.23 -12.12
N ASN A 615 17.47 -29.50 -13.41
CA ASN A 615 17.82 -28.54 -14.47
C ASN A 615 16.99 -27.25 -14.36
N ASN A 616 15.69 -27.36 -14.07
CA ASN A 616 14.80 -26.22 -13.82
C ASN A 616 15.24 -25.42 -12.60
N LEU A 617 15.65 -26.07 -11.50
CA LEU A 617 16.18 -25.39 -10.32
C LEU A 617 17.49 -24.65 -10.64
N VAL A 618 18.43 -25.32 -11.33
CA VAL A 618 19.71 -24.71 -11.74
C VAL A 618 19.46 -23.48 -12.61
N GLN A 619 18.58 -23.60 -13.60
CA GLN A 619 18.20 -22.49 -14.48
C GLN A 619 17.63 -21.31 -13.68
N GLN A 620 16.68 -21.58 -12.77
CA GLN A 620 16.05 -20.53 -11.96
C GLN A 620 17.04 -19.84 -11.02
N VAL A 621 17.97 -20.59 -10.41
CA VAL A 621 19.01 -20.02 -9.55
C VAL A 621 19.92 -19.08 -10.35
N LEU A 622 20.42 -19.53 -11.50
CA LEU A 622 21.32 -18.73 -12.34
C LEU A 622 20.62 -17.48 -12.91
N GLN A 623 19.37 -17.62 -13.36
CA GLN A 623 18.56 -16.48 -13.83
C GLN A 623 18.31 -15.47 -12.71
N THR A 624 17.90 -15.95 -11.53
CA THR A 624 17.60 -15.07 -10.39
C THR A 624 18.87 -14.39 -9.86
N TYR A 625 20.01 -15.08 -9.85
CA TYR A 625 21.29 -14.48 -9.49
C TYR A 625 21.70 -13.41 -10.50
N THR A 626 21.56 -13.67 -11.81
CA THR A 626 21.83 -12.67 -12.87
C THR A 626 20.89 -11.47 -12.76
N GLU A 627 19.62 -11.70 -12.43
CA GLU A 627 18.61 -10.67 -12.17
C GLU A 627 19.00 -9.82 -10.97
N LEU A 628 19.40 -10.44 -9.85
CA LEU A 628 19.88 -9.74 -8.66
C LEU A 628 21.06 -8.81 -8.97
N LEU A 629 22.04 -9.29 -9.74
CA LEU A 629 23.18 -8.49 -10.18
C LEU A 629 22.77 -7.31 -11.06
N SER A 630 21.85 -7.55 -11.99
CA SER A 630 21.32 -6.50 -12.87
C SER A 630 20.56 -5.43 -12.09
N ASN A 631 19.73 -5.85 -11.13
CA ASN A 631 19.00 -4.97 -10.24
C ASN A 631 19.94 -4.12 -9.39
N TYR A 632 21.09 -4.65 -8.98
CA TYR A 632 22.09 -3.90 -8.24
C TYR A 632 22.68 -2.73 -9.06
N VAL A 633 23.07 -2.98 -10.31
CA VAL A 633 23.58 -1.93 -11.22
C VAL A 633 22.47 -0.91 -11.54
N GLN A 634 21.26 -1.39 -11.81
CA GLN A 634 20.10 -0.53 -12.09
C GLN A 634 19.74 0.33 -10.88
N ASN A 635 19.86 -0.18 -9.66
CA ASN A 635 19.61 0.58 -8.43
C ASN A 635 20.49 1.83 -8.35
N TYR A 636 21.81 1.67 -8.56
CA TYR A 636 22.74 2.80 -8.58
C TYR A 636 22.44 3.79 -9.72
N SER A 637 22.19 3.28 -10.93
CA SER A 637 21.92 4.10 -12.11
C SER A 637 20.63 4.91 -11.97
N THR A 638 19.54 4.28 -11.51
CA THR A 638 18.23 4.91 -11.37
C THR A 638 18.19 5.93 -10.23
N SER A 639 18.92 5.68 -9.14
CA SER A 639 19.11 6.66 -8.07
C SER A 639 19.77 7.95 -8.57
N THR A 640 20.81 7.82 -9.39
CA THR A 640 21.49 8.96 -10.02
C THR A 640 20.55 9.69 -10.99
N SER A 641 19.87 8.97 -11.88
CA SER A 641 18.92 9.53 -12.84
C SER A 641 17.78 10.29 -12.16
N ALA A 642 17.20 9.74 -11.09
CA ALA A 642 16.14 10.39 -10.32
C ALA A 642 16.63 11.71 -9.69
N THR A 643 17.82 11.69 -9.09
CA THR A 643 18.42 12.88 -8.47
C THR A 643 18.67 13.99 -9.49
N VAL A 644 19.21 13.65 -10.66
CA VAL A 644 19.48 14.63 -11.73
C VAL A 644 18.19 15.17 -12.34
N ALA A 645 17.21 14.29 -12.60
CA ALA A 645 15.92 14.69 -13.17
C ALA A 645 15.16 15.63 -12.21
N LYS A 646 15.21 15.37 -10.90
CA LYS A 646 14.63 16.25 -9.87
C LYS A 646 15.26 17.64 -9.86
N LYS A 647 16.60 17.71 -9.87
CA LYS A 647 17.32 19.00 -9.95
C LYS A 647 16.98 19.77 -11.23
N ASN A 648 16.87 19.08 -12.35
CA ASN A 648 16.46 19.71 -13.62
C ASN A 648 15.03 20.25 -13.52
N LEU A 649 14.10 19.48 -12.97
CA LEU A 649 12.74 19.93 -12.74
C LEU A 649 12.69 21.20 -11.88
N ASP A 650 13.46 21.27 -10.80
CA ASP A 650 13.49 22.45 -9.93
C ASP A 650 13.92 23.71 -10.68
N ILE A 651 14.91 23.60 -11.57
CA ILE A 651 15.38 24.72 -12.42
C ILE A 651 14.29 25.12 -13.43
N VAL A 652 13.72 24.14 -14.14
CA VAL A 652 12.69 24.35 -15.17
C VAL A 652 11.44 24.98 -14.56
N ARG A 653 11.03 24.56 -13.35
CA ARG A 653 9.92 25.17 -12.61
C ARG A 653 10.12 26.66 -12.37
N ASN A 654 11.31 27.05 -11.91
CA ASN A 654 11.61 28.46 -11.65
C ASN A 654 11.55 29.27 -12.96
N LEU A 655 12.17 28.77 -14.03
CA LEU A 655 12.14 29.43 -15.35
C LEU A 655 10.73 29.56 -15.92
N TYR A 656 9.85 28.57 -15.70
CA TYR A 656 8.45 28.65 -16.12
C TYR A 656 7.69 29.71 -15.32
N SER A 657 7.91 29.78 -14.01
CA SER A 657 7.28 30.79 -13.15
C SER A 657 7.70 32.22 -13.51
N GLU A 658 8.88 32.38 -14.11
CA GLU A 658 9.41 33.65 -14.65
C GLU A 658 8.94 33.92 -16.09
N GLY A 659 8.21 33.00 -16.73
CA GLY A 659 7.73 33.11 -18.11
C GLY A 659 8.81 32.92 -19.18
N THR A 660 9.97 32.35 -18.82
CA THR A 660 11.14 32.21 -19.72
C THR A 660 11.10 30.95 -20.58
N ILE A 661 10.29 29.97 -20.19
CA ILE A 661 10.14 28.70 -20.92
C ILE A 661 8.67 28.36 -21.12
N THR A 662 8.40 27.39 -21.99
CA THR A 662 7.04 26.95 -22.29
C THR A 662 6.55 25.95 -21.24
N VAL A 663 5.23 25.85 -21.09
CA VAL A 663 4.61 24.79 -20.28
C VAL A 663 4.91 23.39 -20.84
N THR A 664 5.24 23.26 -22.12
CA THR A 664 5.65 21.97 -22.72
C THR A 664 7.01 21.53 -22.20
N ASP A 665 7.95 22.46 -22.02
CA ASP A 665 9.25 22.19 -21.41
C ASP A 665 9.09 21.80 -19.93
N LEU A 666 8.21 22.51 -19.22
CA LEU A 666 7.86 22.19 -17.83
C LEU A 666 7.32 20.77 -17.70
N LEU A 667 6.29 20.42 -18.48
CA LEU A 667 5.68 19.09 -18.44
C LEU A 667 6.66 18.00 -18.86
N SER A 668 7.53 18.27 -19.83
CA SER A 668 8.56 17.31 -20.25
C SER A 668 9.55 17.04 -19.10
N ALA A 669 9.98 18.07 -18.38
CA ALA A 669 10.84 17.91 -17.20
C ALA A 669 10.11 17.22 -16.04
N GLN A 670 8.83 17.54 -15.80
CA GLN A 670 7.99 16.91 -14.78
C GLN A 670 7.79 15.42 -15.06
N ASN A 671 7.40 15.06 -16.29
CA ASN A 671 7.20 13.68 -16.72
C ASN A 671 8.50 12.87 -16.63
N ASN A 672 9.64 13.46 -17.00
CA ASN A 672 10.94 12.80 -16.82
C ASN A 672 11.27 12.58 -15.34
N ALA A 673 11.15 13.61 -14.49
CA ALA A 673 11.40 13.49 -13.06
C ALA A 673 10.49 12.44 -12.40
N LEU A 674 9.19 12.47 -12.70
CA LEU A 674 8.23 11.46 -12.25
C LEU A 674 8.65 10.05 -12.68
N SER A 675 8.96 9.86 -13.97
CA SER A 675 9.39 8.57 -14.50
C SER A 675 10.66 8.06 -13.81
N GLN A 676 11.67 8.90 -13.61
CA GLN A 676 12.92 8.50 -12.94
C GLN A 676 12.72 8.22 -11.45
N GLU A 677 11.90 9.01 -10.75
CA GLU A 677 11.57 8.74 -9.33
C GLU A 677 10.82 7.42 -9.16
N LEU A 678 9.83 7.13 -10.01
CA LEU A 678 9.12 5.85 -10.02
C LEU A 678 10.06 4.68 -10.34
N ASN A 679 10.91 4.82 -11.36
CA ASN A 679 11.90 3.80 -11.72
C ASN A 679 12.86 3.51 -10.56
N ASN A 680 13.39 4.54 -9.90
CA ASN A 680 14.26 4.37 -8.74
C ASN A 680 13.55 3.61 -7.59
N VAL A 681 12.30 3.97 -7.28
CA VAL A 681 11.51 3.24 -6.29
C VAL A 681 11.32 1.78 -6.69
N ILE A 682 10.85 1.52 -7.91
CA ILE A 682 10.65 0.15 -8.42
C ILE A 682 11.94 -0.66 -8.30
N GLN A 683 13.09 -0.10 -8.69
CA GLN A 683 14.36 -0.83 -8.62
C GLN A 683 14.88 -1.07 -7.21
N ASN A 684 14.61 -0.18 -6.24
CA ASN A 684 14.90 -0.44 -4.83
C ASN A 684 14.17 -1.70 -4.33
N PHE A 685 12.90 -1.86 -4.69
CA PHE A 685 12.09 -3.00 -4.27
C PHE A 685 12.38 -4.28 -5.08
N ASN A 686 12.68 -4.17 -6.37
CA ASN A 686 13.12 -5.31 -7.21
C ASN A 686 14.41 -5.96 -6.67
N LEU A 687 15.35 -5.15 -6.18
CA LEU A 687 16.58 -5.67 -5.57
C LEU A 687 16.26 -6.58 -4.36
N ILE A 688 15.33 -6.18 -3.51
CA ILE A 688 14.90 -6.99 -2.35
C ILE A 688 14.13 -8.23 -2.79
N ASN A 689 13.19 -8.08 -3.73
CA ASN A 689 12.40 -9.21 -4.24
C ASN A 689 13.27 -10.28 -4.92
N SER A 690 14.29 -9.87 -5.70
CA SER A 690 15.25 -10.79 -6.31
C SER A 690 16.13 -11.51 -5.26
N ALA A 691 16.52 -10.83 -4.18
CA ALA A 691 17.20 -11.47 -3.06
C ALA A 691 16.31 -12.50 -2.34
N LEU A 692 15.05 -12.13 -2.04
CA LEU A 692 14.04 -13.03 -1.47
C LEU A 692 13.84 -14.29 -2.31
N LYS A 693 13.75 -14.12 -3.63
CA LYS A 693 13.57 -15.23 -4.58
C LYS A 693 14.80 -16.13 -4.61
N LEU A 694 16.02 -15.56 -4.58
CA LEU A 694 17.26 -16.33 -4.55
C LEU A 694 17.38 -17.16 -3.26
N GLU A 695 17.06 -16.57 -2.11
CA GLU A 695 17.01 -17.29 -0.82
C GLU A 695 16.02 -18.45 -0.84
N ASN A 696 14.80 -18.21 -1.36
CA ASN A 696 13.80 -19.27 -1.51
C ASN A 696 14.30 -20.43 -2.40
N LEU A 697 14.94 -20.14 -3.52
CA LEU A 697 15.54 -21.16 -4.41
C LEU A 697 16.73 -21.87 -3.77
N TYR A 698 17.52 -21.17 -2.96
CA TYR A 698 18.61 -21.77 -2.18
C TYR A 698 18.08 -22.71 -1.06
N GLY A 699 16.80 -22.62 -0.72
CA GLY A 699 16.13 -23.47 0.26
C GLY A 699 16.26 -23.00 1.71
N LYS A 700 16.75 -21.77 1.94
CA LYS A 700 16.88 -21.15 3.27
C LYS A 700 16.56 -19.67 3.21
N SER A 701 15.87 -19.13 4.23
CA SER A 701 15.48 -17.72 4.27
C SER A 701 16.09 -16.98 5.46
N SER A 702 16.73 -15.85 5.18
CA SER A 702 17.35 -14.97 6.18
C SER A 702 16.34 -14.43 7.21
N ILE A 703 15.04 -14.41 6.91
CA ILE A 703 13.99 -13.97 7.85
C ILE A 703 13.84 -14.97 9.01
N THR A 704 14.05 -16.26 8.77
CA THR A 704 13.84 -17.34 9.76
C THR A 704 15.13 -17.95 10.28
N MET A 705 16.26 -17.71 9.61
CA MET A 705 17.57 -18.20 10.04
C MET A 705 18.08 -17.49 11.29
N THR A 706 18.72 -18.25 12.15
CA THR A 706 19.47 -17.73 13.30
C THR A 706 20.73 -16.98 12.85
N SER A 707 21.27 -16.12 13.71
CA SER A 707 22.51 -15.37 13.42
C SER A 707 23.69 -16.30 13.11
N ASP A 708 23.78 -17.44 13.78
CA ASP A 708 24.86 -18.42 13.58
C ASP A 708 24.76 -19.10 12.21
N GLU A 709 23.56 -19.47 11.78
CA GLU A 709 23.36 -20.06 10.45
C GLU A 709 23.68 -19.07 9.33
N LYS A 710 23.37 -17.78 9.52
CA LYS A 710 23.75 -16.71 8.58
C LYS A 710 25.27 -16.58 8.48
N LEU A 711 25.97 -16.56 9.62
CA LEU A 711 27.43 -16.51 9.67
C LEU A 711 28.06 -17.75 9.01
N GLN A 712 27.50 -18.93 9.22
CA GLN A 712 28.00 -20.16 8.62
C GLN A 712 27.93 -20.13 7.08
N ILE A 713 26.83 -19.63 6.51
CA ILE A 713 26.72 -19.46 5.05
C ILE A 713 27.76 -18.47 4.53
N LEU A 714 27.94 -17.35 5.22
CA LEU A 714 28.91 -16.32 4.84
C LEU A 714 30.35 -16.85 4.90
N ASN A 715 30.69 -17.62 5.93
CA ASN A 715 32.00 -18.24 6.05
C ASN A 715 32.24 -19.26 4.92
N ASN A 716 31.26 -20.13 4.64
CA ASN A 716 31.37 -21.08 3.54
C ASN A 716 31.53 -20.38 2.18
N LEU A 717 30.85 -19.25 1.97
CA LEU A 717 31.00 -18.44 0.77
C LEU A 717 32.41 -17.85 0.67
N ASN A 718 32.93 -17.27 1.77
CA ASN A 718 34.27 -16.70 1.80
C ASN A 718 35.35 -17.75 1.54
N GLU A 719 35.23 -18.96 2.10
CA GLU A 719 36.16 -20.06 1.81
C GLU A 719 36.19 -20.44 0.33
N VAL A 720 35.04 -20.40 -0.35
CA VAL A 720 34.93 -20.67 -1.80
C VAL A 720 35.48 -19.53 -2.64
N LEU A 721 35.50 -18.30 -2.11
CA LEU A 721 36.07 -17.12 -2.78
C LEU A 721 37.60 -17.01 -2.60
N GLU A 722 38.14 -17.54 -1.50
CA GLU A 722 39.58 -17.53 -1.18
C GLU A 722 40.37 -18.66 -1.87
N LYS A 723 39.76 -19.83 -2.05
CA LYS A 723 40.21 -20.87 -2.99
C LYS A 723 39.88 -20.43 -4.41
#